data_AF-A0A3N9X6S0-F1
#
_entry.id   AF-A0A3N9X6S0-F1
#
_cell.length_a   1.000
_cell.length_b   1.000
_cell.length_c   1.000
_cell.angle_alpha   90.00
_cell.angle_beta   90.00
_cell.angle_gamma   90.00
#
_symmetry.space_group_name_H-M   'P 1'
#
loop_
_entity.id
_entity.type
_entity.pdbx_description
1 polymer ?
#
loop_
_entity_poly.entity_id
_entity_poly.type
_entity_poly.pdbx_seq_one_letter_code
_entity_poly.pdbx_strand_id
1 'polypeptide(L)'
;MNPVTTIDAGVDELPATRRFDPHRHLRVAGLFDLWLEPGPRGGLVVPVEPSIALTARGIADLVRRSGESADDVRILTGDGARNMDLFSEVAGLLGHDVLVSPDGAEIRHRHRRQGDAETGPRHAVPLDRVTRRPMDWIVLQPPDLATPLPGWFAVDRGVVRPRTGVVGLPLPAGLALATRADFVTRRATAHRLTAASDGLVTVAVTARAAGFLVGDYGGTQQVHDGEQLAALLGDLPLYGSDLRLWVTWPSDPQEQRGLDEQAQEFAEQTGATVWTPPPGGSAELVDGDRDLRALDPAGSPVEWQAHRPRSAAGPLALRATPDGLLVPALARPSITVSPRLTVPPTAPTHAGRRDSAEEPVTVPATALPRPVLTAEGRRAPGYGPAWLPPGQQVNAGEFEAFVVCPVDPARAVAEGVPSAELFLIALLDPGSVPDDSYLLRVRVAPGGAIPMATLRSHIPARLQHLRGVNDAYLLPAARLDRVSPLSGFRTYQFGRLLPTAECADGALRIHCSSRARTIAGLPNDVRRWPEMGSRRAYVLVPASGGRLPRGWLRLYRKAPPARPGRLMLEVRVPRGRTINVTSTAEMLAPLARVRHQAERLRAAGVELIVGSRSYERVQVRRAYRAQENAWRRMPGTEAGPLPAVLSRVQPPVPT
;
A
#
# COMPACT_ATOMS: atom_id res chain seq x y z
N MET A 1 20.44 39.54 32.53
CA MET A 1 18.97 39.74 32.49
C MET A 1 18.43 38.87 31.36
N ASN A 2 17.92 37.69 31.72
CA ASN A 2 17.34 36.74 30.77
C ASN A 2 15.84 36.98 30.67
N PRO A 3 15.23 36.93 29.47
CA PRO A 3 13.79 37.01 29.36
C PRO A 3 13.19 35.69 29.86
N VAL A 4 12.38 35.78 30.91
CA VAL A 4 11.53 34.69 31.38
C VAL A 4 10.46 34.50 30.31
N THR A 5 10.55 33.39 29.58
CA THR A 5 9.51 32.96 28.64
C THR A 5 8.30 32.51 29.46
N THR A 6 7.26 33.32 29.46
CA THR A 6 5.97 33.02 30.08
C THR A 6 5.42 31.71 29.51
N ILE A 7 5.25 30.74 30.40
CA ILE A 7 4.65 29.43 30.13
C ILE A 7 3.18 29.65 29.69
N ASP A 8 2.79 28.93 28.64
CA ASP A 8 1.41 28.80 28.12
C ASP A 8 0.40 28.61 29.26
N ALA A 9 -0.31 29.68 29.61
CA ALA A 9 -1.47 29.68 30.51
C ALA A 9 -2.80 29.76 29.73
N GLY A 10 -2.84 29.24 28.50
CA GLY A 10 -3.99 29.36 27.58
C GLY A 10 -4.77 28.07 27.30
N VAL A 11 -4.54 26.98 28.05
CA VAL A 11 -5.13 25.66 27.77
C VAL A 11 -6.46 25.40 28.52
N ASP A 12 -6.79 26.20 29.54
CA ASP A 12 -7.92 25.89 30.45
C ASP A 12 -9.21 26.72 30.26
N GLU A 13 -9.28 27.67 29.32
CA GLU A 13 -10.56 28.32 29.02
C GLU A 13 -11.38 27.49 28.03
N LEU A 14 -12.23 26.62 28.60
CA LEU A 14 -13.25 25.86 27.90
C LEU A 14 -14.27 26.83 27.25
N PRO A 15 -14.40 26.86 25.92
CA PRO A 15 -15.37 27.74 25.27
C PRO A 15 -16.79 27.32 25.66
N ALA A 16 -17.65 28.29 25.98
CA ALA A 16 -19.05 28.08 26.34
C ALA A 16 -19.79 27.27 25.25
N THR A 17 -19.92 25.97 25.44
CA THR A 17 -20.54 25.06 24.47
C THR A 17 -22.05 25.27 24.46
N ARG A 18 -22.57 25.96 23.45
CA ARG A 18 -24.01 26.04 23.17
C ARG A 18 -24.55 24.67 22.73
N ARG A 19 -25.85 24.44 22.94
CA ARG A 19 -26.61 23.30 22.37
C ARG A 19 -26.46 23.33 20.84
N PHE A 20 -26.52 22.17 20.18
CA PHE A 20 -26.41 22.05 18.72
C PHE A 20 -27.34 23.04 17.99
N ASP A 21 -26.82 23.76 17.00
CA ASP A 21 -27.55 24.75 16.19
C ASP A 21 -27.41 24.37 14.71
N PRO A 22 -28.45 23.78 14.07
CA PRO A 22 -28.40 23.32 12.69
C PRO A 22 -27.95 24.40 11.69
N HIS A 23 -28.21 25.68 11.98
CA HIS A 23 -27.87 26.80 11.10
C HIS A 23 -26.38 27.15 11.11
N ARG A 24 -25.66 26.75 12.15
CA ARG A 24 -24.21 26.99 12.31
C ARG A 24 -23.37 25.74 12.10
N HIS A 25 -24.01 24.63 11.73
CA HIS A 25 -23.37 23.35 11.56
C HIS A 25 -22.62 23.27 10.23
N LEU A 26 -21.34 22.89 10.28
CA LEU A 26 -20.54 22.67 9.09
C LEU A 26 -20.93 21.33 8.47
N ARG A 27 -21.54 21.38 7.28
CA ARG A 27 -21.74 20.21 6.43
C ARG A 27 -20.41 19.70 5.91
N VAL A 28 -20.20 18.40 6.02
CA VAL A 28 -19.05 17.71 5.42
C VAL A 28 -19.53 17.09 4.12
N ALA A 29 -18.87 17.41 3.00
CA ALA A 29 -19.24 16.85 1.70
C ALA A 29 -19.20 15.31 1.73
N GLY A 30 -20.24 14.66 1.20
CA GLY A 30 -20.38 13.21 1.21
C GLY A 30 -20.92 12.61 2.52
N LEU A 31 -21.26 13.43 3.52
CA LEU A 31 -21.71 12.99 4.84
C LEU A 31 -23.07 13.61 5.18
N PHE A 32 -24.09 12.78 5.31
CA PHE A 32 -25.43 13.18 5.71
C PHE A 32 -25.57 13.15 7.23
N ASP A 33 -25.93 14.29 7.82
CA ASP A 33 -26.10 14.44 9.27
C ASP A 33 -27.58 14.28 9.66
N LEU A 34 -27.91 13.25 10.43
CA LEU A 34 -29.26 12.99 10.93
C LEU A 34 -29.33 13.17 12.45
N TRP A 35 -30.19 14.08 12.90
CA TRP A 35 -30.39 14.35 14.31
C TRP A 35 -31.53 13.50 14.90
N LEU A 36 -31.23 12.76 15.97
CA LEU A 36 -32.18 11.91 16.69
C LEU A 36 -32.07 12.14 18.20
N GLU A 37 -33.19 12.06 18.91
CA GLU A 37 -33.24 12.17 20.38
C GLU A 37 -33.90 10.93 21.00
N PRO A 38 -33.57 10.58 22.26
CA PRO A 38 -34.34 9.58 23.00
C PRO A 38 -35.78 10.07 23.25
N GLY A 39 -36.75 9.30 22.79
CA GLY A 39 -38.16 9.55 23.03
C GLY A 39 -38.63 9.08 24.42
N PRO A 40 -39.89 9.35 24.80
CA PRO A 40 -40.43 9.05 26.14
C PRO A 40 -40.36 7.58 26.55
N ARG A 41 -40.28 6.66 25.58
CA ARG A 41 -40.20 5.21 25.77
C ARG A 41 -38.79 4.65 25.53
N GLY A 42 -37.77 5.51 25.47
CA GLY A 42 -36.37 5.13 25.23
C GLY A 42 -35.99 4.89 23.77
N GLY A 43 -36.95 4.70 22.86
CA GLY A 43 -36.69 4.61 21.42
C GLY A 43 -36.30 5.96 20.80
N LEU A 44 -35.53 5.95 19.72
CA LEU A 44 -35.08 7.18 19.06
C LEU A 44 -36.19 7.83 18.22
N VAL A 45 -36.28 9.16 18.26
CA VAL A 45 -37.28 9.97 17.55
C VAL A 45 -36.62 11.12 16.80
N VAL A 46 -37.29 11.67 15.80
CA VAL A 46 -36.92 12.97 15.23
C VAL A 46 -37.49 14.06 16.16
N PRO A 47 -36.74 15.12 16.53
CA PRO A 47 -37.24 16.12 17.48
C PRO A 47 -38.53 16.83 17.07
N VAL A 48 -38.76 16.99 15.76
CA VAL A 48 -39.98 17.61 15.22
C VAL A 48 -41.20 16.69 15.29
N GLU A 49 -40.99 15.38 15.48
CA GLU A 49 -42.04 14.35 15.55
C GLU A 49 -41.77 13.37 16.72
N PRO A 50 -41.80 13.83 17.98
CA PRO A 50 -41.32 13.06 19.14
C PRO A 50 -42.24 11.89 19.56
N SER A 51 -43.41 11.75 18.93
CA SER A 51 -44.40 10.72 19.27
C SER A 51 -44.15 9.37 18.58
N ILE A 52 -43.29 9.32 17.55
CA ILE A 52 -43.06 8.13 16.73
C ILE A 52 -41.62 7.65 16.91
N ALA A 53 -41.45 6.56 17.67
CA ALA A 53 -40.18 5.87 17.76
C ALA A 53 -39.80 5.27 16.40
N LEU A 54 -38.57 5.51 15.96
CA LEU A 54 -38.06 5.05 14.68
C LEU A 54 -37.45 3.66 14.80
N THR A 55 -37.83 2.80 13.85
CA THR A 55 -37.12 1.56 13.56
C THR A 55 -35.92 1.82 12.66
N ALA A 56 -35.02 0.84 12.48
CA ALA A 56 -33.90 0.96 11.56
C ALA A 56 -34.38 1.29 10.12
N ARG A 57 -35.45 0.64 9.66
CA ARG A 57 -36.08 0.95 8.38
C ARG A 57 -36.61 2.37 8.31
N GLY A 58 -37.27 2.86 9.37
CA GLY A 58 -37.75 4.24 9.45
C GLY A 58 -36.61 5.26 9.35
N ILE A 59 -35.48 5.00 10.01
CA ILE A 59 -34.27 5.81 9.92
C ILE A 59 -33.68 5.78 8.50
N ALA A 60 -33.54 4.59 7.91
CA ALA A 60 -33.00 4.45 6.56
C ALA A 60 -33.88 5.16 5.52
N ASP A 61 -35.21 5.07 5.65
CA ASP A 61 -36.14 5.76 4.74
C ASP A 61 -36.08 7.28 4.90
N LEU A 62 -35.86 7.80 6.11
CA LEU A 62 -35.60 9.23 6.34
C LEU A 62 -34.32 9.70 5.65
N VAL A 63 -33.24 8.94 5.76
CA VAL A 63 -31.96 9.22 5.09
C VAL A 63 -32.16 9.24 3.57
N ARG A 64 -32.78 8.21 2.98
CA ARG A 64 -33.00 8.13 1.53
C ARG A 64 -33.86 9.28 0.98
N ARG A 65 -34.81 9.80 1.76
CA ARG A 65 -35.66 10.93 1.35
C ARG A 65 -34.94 12.28 1.44
N SER A 66 -33.95 12.40 2.31
CA SER A 66 -33.40 13.70 2.73
C SER A 66 -31.93 13.90 2.37
N GLY A 67 -31.18 12.81 2.16
CA GLY A 67 -29.76 12.80 1.80
C GLY A 67 -29.53 12.36 0.36
N GLU A 68 -28.28 12.49 -0.10
CA GLU A 68 -27.88 11.91 -1.38
C GLU A 68 -27.67 10.41 -1.23
N SER A 69 -27.97 9.64 -2.29
CA SER A 69 -27.94 8.17 -2.26
C SER A 69 -26.54 7.57 -2.08
N ALA A 70 -25.49 8.39 -2.06
CA ALA A 70 -24.09 7.96 -1.91
C ALA A 70 -23.44 8.51 -0.63
N ASP A 71 -24.19 9.20 0.22
CA ASP A 71 -23.68 9.77 1.46
C ASP A 71 -23.58 8.73 2.57
N ASP A 72 -22.48 8.78 3.34
CA ASP A 72 -22.37 8.08 4.60
C ASP A 72 -23.21 8.87 5.60
N VAL A 73 -23.67 8.21 6.66
CA VAL A 73 -24.56 8.87 7.62
C VAL A 73 -23.83 9.12 8.92
N ARG A 74 -23.99 10.30 9.51
CA ARG A 74 -23.61 10.56 10.89
C ARG A 74 -24.84 10.85 11.73
N ILE A 75 -25.09 9.98 12.71
CA ILE A 75 -26.21 10.12 13.63
C ILE A 75 -25.80 11.03 14.78
N LEU A 76 -26.39 12.22 14.81
CA LEU A 76 -26.20 13.21 15.85
C LEU A 76 -27.17 12.91 17.00
N THR A 77 -26.79 11.97 17.85
CA THR A 77 -27.49 11.63 19.09
C THR A 77 -26.48 11.47 20.23
N GLY A 78 -26.89 11.71 21.47
CA GLY A 78 -26.08 11.37 22.65
C GLY A 78 -26.14 9.87 22.92
N ASP A 79 -25.07 9.31 23.50
CA ASP A 79 -24.98 7.88 23.84
C ASP A 79 -25.34 6.94 22.66
N GLY A 80 -24.92 7.28 21.44
CA GLY A 80 -25.30 6.56 20.22
C GLY A 80 -24.93 5.08 20.26
N ALA A 81 -23.83 4.73 20.94
CA ALA A 81 -23.38 3.36 21.15
C ALA A 81 -24.41 2.46 21.86
N ARG A 82 -25.37 3.03 22.62
CA ARG A 82 -26.45 2.24 23.24
C ARG A 82 -27.43 1.65 22.24
N ASN A 83 -27.43 2.16 21.00
CA ASN A 83 -28.29 1.72 19.91
C ASN A 83 -27.47 1.08 18.78
N MET A 84 -26.32 0.45 19.10
CA MET A 84 -25.44 -0.14 18.09
C MET A 84 -26.14 -1.15 17.19
N ASP A 85 -26.98 -2.03 17.74
CA ASP A 85 -27.70 -3.04 16.93
C ASP A 85 -28.62 -2.38 15.91
N LEU A 86 -29.41 -1.39 16.36
CA LEU A 86 -30.28 -0.59 15.50
C LEU A 86 -29.50 0.11 14.38
N PHE A 87 -28.38 0.77 14.70
CA PHE A 87 -27.60 1.51 13.72
C PHE A 87 -26.76 0.62 12.81
N SER A 88 -26.37 -0.56 13.28
CA SER A 88 -25.77 -1.61 12.45
C SER A 88 -26.76 -2.10 11.40
N GLU A 89 -28.03 -2.30 11.78
CA GLU A 89 -29.11 -2.61 10.85
C GLU A 89 -29.35 -1.46 9.86
N VAL A 90 -29.31 -0.20 10.31
CA VAL A 90 -29.38 0.98 9.42
C VAL A 90 -28.23 0.97 8.41
N ALA A 91 -26.99 0.71 8.83
CA ALA A 91 -25.83 0.60 7.94
C ALA A 91 -26.05 -0.51 6.90
N GLY A 92 -26.56 -1.67 7.31
CA GLY A 92 -26.96 -2.77 6.42
C GLY A 92 -28.01 -2.36 5.39
N LEU A 93 -29.09 -1.70 5.82
CA LEU A 93 -30.17 -1.25 4.93
C LEU A 93 -29.72 -0.18 3.94
N LEU A 94 -28.80 0.70 4.35
CA LEU A 94 -28.28 1.76 3.49
C LEU A 94 -27.16 1.27 2.57
N GLY A 95 -26.40 0.24 2.95
CA GLY A 95 -25.17 -0.15 2.27
C GLY A 95 -24.03 0.87 2.44
N HIS A 96 -24.12 1.73 3.46
CA HIS A 96 -23.16 2.81 3.74
C HIS A 96 -22.65 2.77 5.18
N ASP A 97 -21.51 3.42 5.41
CA ASP A 97 -20.97 3.57 6.77
C ASP A 97 -21.86 4.52 7.58
N VAL A 98 -22.09 4.18 8.85
CA VAL A 98 -22.86 4.99 9.81
C VAL A 98 -21.98 5.37 10.99
N LEU A 99 -21.79 6.66 11.21
CA LEU A 99 -21.03 7.22 12.32
C LEU A 99 -21.95 7.52 13.49
N VAL A 100 -21.64 6.97 14.66
CA VAL A 100 -22.43 7.17 15.90
C VAL A 100 -21.52 7.65 17.03
N SER A 101 -22.11 8.35 18.00
CA SER A 101 -21.38 8.80 19.19
C SER A 101 -21.12 7.63 20.16
N PRO A 102 -19.99 7.64 20.90
CA PRO A 102 -19.74 6.66 21.96
C PRO A 102 -20.76 6.74 23.12
N ASP A 103 -20.77 5.72 23.98
CA ASP A 103 -21.50 5.78 25.25
C ASP A 103 -20.87 6.85 26.18
N GLY A 104 -21.71 7.55 26.92
CA GLY A 104 -21.29 8.69 27.75
C GLY A 104 -21.06 9.99 26.97
N ALA A 105 -21.29 10.01 25.65
CA ALA A 105 -21.03 11.17 24.82
C ALA A 105 -22.22 12.16 24.78
N GLU A 106 -21.89 13.44 24.68
CA GLU A 106 -22.79 14.53 24.32
C GLU A 106 -22.27 15.24 23.07
N ILE A 107 -23.10 15.40 22.05
CA ILE A 107 -22.71 16.10 20.81
C ILE A 107 -22.70 17.61 21.02
N ARG A 108 -21.57 18.25 20.74
CA ARG A 108 -21.39 19.71 20.84
C ARG A 108 -20.77 20.29 19.57
N HIS A 109 -20.88 21.61 19.42
CA HIS A 109 -20.25 22.37 18.33
C HIS A 109 -18.89 22.92 18.73
N ARG A 110 -17.85 22.63 17.94
CA ARG A 110 -16.49 23.14 18.15
C ARG A 110 -15.97 23.96 16.95
N HIS A 111 -15.24 25.02 17.24
CA HIS A 111 -14.54 25.83 16.23
C HIS A 111 -13.39 25.05 15.57
N ARG A 112 -13.16 25.31 14.29
CA ARG A 112 -12.13 24.68 13.45
C ARG A 112 -10.70 25.04 13.91
N ARG A 113 -10.50 26.22 14.49
CA ARG A 113 -9.25 26.69 15.12
C ARG A 113 -9.54 27.60 16.31
N GLN A 114 -8.65 27.58 17.30
CA GLN A 114 -8.59 28.60 18.35
C GLN A 114 -8.18 29.92 17.67
N GLY A 115 -9.12 30.85 17.52
CA GLY A 115 -8.94 32.13 16.82
C GLY A 115 -9.76 32.32 15.53
N ASP A 116 -10.50 31.31 15.04
CA ASP A 116 -11.53 31.57 14.03
C ASP A 116 -12.66 32.39 14.66
N ALA A 117 -13.12 33.44 13.98
CA ALA A 117 -14.22 34.29 14.45
C ALA A 117 -15.42 33.44 14.92
N GLU A 118 -16.08 33.85 16.01
CA GLU A 118 -17.21 33.15 16.63
C GLU A 118 -18.36 32.80 15.65
N THR A 119 -18.36 33.44 14.49
CA THR A 119 -19.37 33.39 13.42
C THR A 119 -19.14 32.28 12.38
N GLY A 120 -18.00 31.59 12.38
CA GLY A 120 -17.72 30.53 11.41
C GLY A 120 -18.52 29.23 11.65
N PRO A 121 -18.75 28.41 10.60
CA PRO A 121 -19.42 27.12 10.72
C PRO A 121 -18.63 26.16 11.63
N ARG A 122 -19.34 25.39 12.45
CA ARG A 122 -18.79 24.59 13.56
C ARG A 122 -18.91 23.09 13.28
N HIS A 123 -17.94 22.31 13.74
CA HIS A 123 -18.01 20.85 13.65
C HIS A 123 -18.86 20.27 14.78
N ALA A 124 -19.69 19.28 14.47
CA ALA A 124 -20.25 18.38 15.48
C ALA A 124 -19.16 17.44 16.00
N VAL A 125 -18.96 17.42 17.33
CA VAL A 125 -17.95 16.64 18.03
C VAL A 125 -18.60 15.93 19.22
N PRO A 126 -18.41 14.61 19.41
CA PRO A 126 -18.81 13.92 20.63
C PRO A 126 -17.84 14.32 21.74
N LEU A 127 -18.36 14.84 22.84
CA LEU A 127 -17.59 15.11 24.05
C LEU A 127 -18.02 14.14 25.14
N ASP A 128 -17.07 13.57 25.85
CA ASP A 128 -17.33 12.84 27.08
C ASP A 128 -18.07 13.76 28.07
N ARG A 129 -19.21 13.31 28.58
CA ARG A 129 -20.13 14.15 29.38
C ARG A 129 -19.48 14.63 30.68
N VAL A 130 -18.57 13.86 31.25
CA VAL A 130 -17.92 14.13 32.54
C VAL A 130 -16.68 14.97 32.35
N THR A 131 -15.75 14.50 31.54
CA THR A 131 -14.42 15.08 31.34
C THR A 131 -14.39 16.20 30.31
N ARG A 132 -15.47 16.35 29.51
CA ARG A 132 -15.57 17.27 28.37
C ARG A 132 -14.49 17.06 27.29
N ARG A 133 -13.79 15.92 27.33
CA ARG A 133 -12.77 15.59 26.32
C ARG A 133 -13.43 15.10 25.03
N PRO A 134 -12.90 15.45 23.85
CA PRO A 134 -13.38 14.89 22.60
C PRO A 134 -13.21 13.37 22.55
N MET A 135 -14.25 12.68 22.08
CA MET A 135 -14.24 11.25 21.82
C MET A 135 -14.38 11.04 20.31
N ASP A 136 -13.78 9.98 19.79
CA ASP A 136 -13.91 9.63 18.38
C ASP A 136 -15.27 8.98 18.09
N TRP A 137 -15.83 9.31 16.93
CA TRP A 137 -17.02 8.65 16.39
C TRP A 137 -16.75 7.16 16.19
N ILE A 138 -17.73 6.33 16.51
CA ILE A 138 -17.73 4.91 16.18
C ILE A 138 -18.26 4.77 14.75
N VAL A 139 -17.49 4.10 13.89
CA VAL A 139 -17.90 3.83 12.50
C VAL A 139 -18.49 2.42 12.44
N LEU A 140 -19.79 2.34 12.17
CA LEU A 140 -20.51 1.10 11.93
C LEU A 140 -20.54 0.86 10.42
N GLN A 141 -19.95 -0.25 9.98
CA GLN A 141 -19.99 -0.67 8.58
C GLN A 141 -21.21 -1.58 8.37
N PRO A 142 -21.75 -1.68 7.13
CA PRO A 142 -22.77 -2.68 6.83
C PRO A 142 -22.25 -4.08 7.20
N PRO A 143 -23.01 -4.90 7.97
CA PRO A 143 -22.50 -6.15 8.54
C PRO A 143 -21.85 -7.09 7.52
N ASP A 144 -22.48 -7.26 6.35
CA ASP A 144 -22.00 -8.15 5.28
C ASP A 144 -20.77 -7.60 4.53
N LEU A 145 -20.43 -6.33 4.76
CA LEU A 145 -19.36 -5.59 4.08
C LEU A 145 -18.31 -5.05 5.07
N ALA A 146 -18.35 -5.50 6.33
CA ALA A 146 -17.46 -5.04 7.38
C ALA A 146 -16.01 -5.51 7.13
N THR A 147 -15.07 -4.58 7.22
CA THR A 147 -13.64 -4.82 6.99
C THR A 147 -12.77 -3.94 7.89
N PRO A 148 -11.51 -4.34 8.15
CA PRO A 148 -10.53 -3.48 8.81
C PRO A 148 -9.97 -2.38 7.89
N LEU A 149 -10.38 -2.33 6.61
CA LEU A 149 -9.89 -1.33 5.67
C LEU A 149 -10.47 0.06 5.99
N PRO A 150 -9.73 1.14 5.69
CA PRO A 150 -10.18 2.50 6.01
C PRO A 150 -11.47 2.87 5.28
N GLY A 151 -12.35 3.61 5.96
CA GLY A 151 -13.54 4.24 5.38
C GLY A 151 -13.26 5.53 4.60
N TRP A 152 -14.32 6.13 4.04
CA TRP A 152 -14.24 7.38 3.26
C TRP A 152 -13.73 8.55 4.12
N PHE A 153 -14.19 8.59 5.35
CA PHE A 153 -13.84 9.60 6.33
C PHE A 153 -12.73 9.12 7.27
N ALA A 154 -11.88 10.05 7.69
CA ALA A 154 -11.01 9.92 8.85
C ALA A 154 -11.69 10.57 10.05
N VAL A 155 -11.57 9.92 11.21
CA VAL A 155 -12.04 10.42 12.49
C VAL A 155 -10.81 10.68 13.35
N ASP A 156 -10.64 11.91 13.82
CA ASP A 156 -9.55 12.31 14.71
C ASP A 156 -10.06 13.34 15.72
N ARG A 157 -9.94 13.02 17.02
CA ARG A 157 -10.39 13.85 18.14
C ARG A 157 -11.84 14.30 18.01
N GLY A 158 -12.69 13.36 17.58
CA GLY A 158 -14.13 13.57 17.37
C GLY A 158 -14.49 14.44 16.17
N VAL A 159 -13.51 14.83 15.34
CA VAL A 159 -13.76 15.56 14.09
C VAL A 159 -13.75 14.58 12.92
N VAL A 160 -14.82 14.61 12.12
CA VAL A 160 -14.93 13.84 10.88
C VAL A 160 -14.41 14.68 9.72
N ARG A 161 -13.51 14.11 8.91
CA ARG A 161 -12.95 14.76 7.71
C ARG A 161 -12.91 13.78 6.55
N PRO A 162 -13.23 14.20 5.32
CA PRO A 162 -12.96 13.36 4.18
C PRO A 162 -11.45 13.12 4.11
N ARG A 163 -11.05 11.93 3.66
CA ARG A 163 -9.66 11.71 3.27
C ARG A 163 -9.32 12.61 2.07
N THR A 164 -8.07 12.60 1.62
CA THR A 164 -7.62 13.49 0.54
C THR A 164 -6.90 12.70 -0.53
N GLY A 165 -6.98 13.18 -1.77
CA GLY A 165 -6.38 12.53 -2.92
C GLY A 165 -7.27 11.46 -3.52
N VAL A 166 -6.68 10.65 -4.40
CA VAL A 166 -7.35 9.54 -5.09
C VAL A 166 -7.87 8.52 -4.08
N VAL A 167 -9.07 7.99 -4.35
CA VAL A 167 -9.68 6.92 -3.55
C VAL A 167 -9.01 5.61 -3.91
N GLY A 168 -8.00 5.24 -3.11
CA GLY A 168 -7.25 4.01 -3.24
C GLY A 168 -7.41 3.11 -2.01
N LEU A 169 -7.79 1.86 -2.25
CA LEU A 169 -7.85 0.79 -1.25
C LEU A 169 -6.67 -0.15 -1.50
N PRO A 170 -5.90 -0.51 -0.46
CA PRO A 170 -4.82 -1.49 -0.64
C PRO A 170 -5.34 -2.83 -1.13
N LEU A 171 -4.53 -3.48 -1.94
CA LEU A 171 -4.61 -4.93 -2.14
C LEU A 171 -3.31 -5.56 -1.63
N PRO A 172 -3.29 -6.85 -1.27
CA PRO A 172 -2.07 -7.53 -0.83
C PRO A 172 -0.89 -7.36 -1.79
N ALA A 173 -1.18 -7.32 -3.09
CA ALA A 173 -0.22 -7.02 -4.15
C ALA A 173 -0.81 -6.03 -5.16
N GLY A 174 -1.13 -4.80 -4.74
CA GLY A 174 -1.55 -3.74 -5.67
C GLY A 174 -2.49 -2.72 -5.06
N LEU A 175 -3.46 -2.24 -5.84
CA LEU A 175 -4.35 -1.14 -5.47
C LEU A 175 -5.73 -1.30 -6.11
N ALA A 176 -6.79 -1.13 -5.34
CA ALA A 176 -8.14 -0.97 -5.85
C ALA A 176 -8.53 0.51 -5.85
N LEU A 177 -8.74 1.07 -7.03
CA LEU A 177 -9.32 2.40 -7.20
C LEU A 177 -10.83 2.29 -7.04
N ALA A 178 -11.42 3.27 -6.37
CA ALA A 178 -12.86 3.33 -6.17
C ALA A 178 -13.41 4.72 -6.49
N THR A 179 -14.73 4.80 -6.56
CA THR A 179 -15.49 6.04 -6.59
C THR A 179 -16.34 6.13 -5.33
N ARG A 180 -17.04 7.25 -5.13
CA ARG A 180 -17.99 7.36 -4.02
C ARG A 180 -19.08 6.29 -4.07
N ALA A 181 -19.59 6.01 -5.26
CA ALA A 181 -20.74 5.14 -5.47
C ALA A 181 -20.44 3.67 -5.16
N ASP A 182 -19.23 3.18 -5.44
CA ASP A 182 -18.86 1.78 -5.25
C ASP A 182 -17.90 1.54 -4.08
N PHE A 183 -17.53 2.58 -3.31
CA PHE A 183 -16.49 2.51 -2.29
C PHE A 183 -16.68 1.37 -1.28
N VAL A 184 -17.89 1.24 -0.70
CA VAL A 184 -18.16 0.27 0.38
C VAL A 184 -18.05 -1.16 -0.15
N THR A 185 -18.68 -1.44 -1.29
CA THR A 185 -18.59 -2.75 -1.97
C THR A 185 -17.16 -3.04 -2.42
N ARG A 186 -16.46 -2.05 -3.00
CA ARG A 186 -15.06 -2.18 -3.43
C ARG A 186 -14.15 -2.49 -2.25
N ARG A 187 -14.35 -1.83 -1.10
CA ARG A 187 -13.61 -2.07 0.14
C ARG A 187 -13.82 -3.49 0.66
N ALA A 188 -15.06 -3.95 0.72
CA ALA A 188 -15.40 -5.32 1.13
C ALA A 188 -14.72 -6.35 0.22
N THR A 189 -14.78 -6.18 -1.09
CA THR A 189 -14.21 -7.14 -2.02
C THR A 189 -12.69 -7.06 -2.09
N ALA A 190 -12.09 -5.88 -1.90
CA ALA A 190 -10.64 -5.70 -1.76
C ALA A 190 -10.08 -6.45 -0.53
N HIS A 191 -10.80 -6.42 0.60
CA HIS A 191 -10.40 -7.14 1.82
C HIS A 191 -10.41 -8.66 1.66
N ARG A 192 -11.32 -9.18 0.82
CA ARG A 192 -11.46 -10.62 0.57
C ARG A 192 -10.37 -11.19 -0.33
N LEU A 193 -9.70 -10.36 -1.13
CA LEU A 193 -8.64 -10.79 -2.04
C LEU A 193 -7.37 -11.19 -1.26
N THR A 194 -6.77 -12.34 -1.58
CA THR A 194 -5.47 -12.77 -1.04
C THR A 194 -4.29 -12.26 -1.87
N ALA A 195 -3.07 -12.47 -1.37
CA ALA A 195 -1.87 -12.22 -2.17
C ALA A 195 -1.88 -13.11 -3.40
N ALA A 196 -1.88 -12.47 -4.58
CA ALA A 196 -1.73 -13.16 -5.85
C ALA A 196 -0.35 -13.85 -5.94
N SER A 197 -0.20 -14.72 -6.95
CA SER A 197 1.08 -15.34 -7.31
C SER A 197 2.23 -14.33 -7.32
N ASP A 198 3.40 -14.73 -6.81
CA ASP A 198 4.60 -13.88 -6.72
C ASP A 198 4.86 -13.11 -8.02
N GLY A 199 4.83 -11.77 -7.95
CA GLY A 199 5.12 -10.89 -9.07
C GLY A 199 3.91 -10.40 -9.88
N LEU A 200 2.68 -10.84 -9.57
CA LEU A 200 1.44 -10.30 -10.14
C LEU A 200 0.94 -9.10 -9.32
N VAL A 201 0.80 -7.94 -9.97
CA VAL A 201 0.18 -6.75 -9.38
C VAL A 201 -1.29 -6.67 -9.80
N THR A 202 -2.23 -6.60 -8.85
CA THR A 202 -3.65 -6.40 -9.17
C THR A 202 -4.01 -4.91 -9.07
N VAL A 203 -4.64 -4.39 -10.12
CA VAL A 203 -5.22 -3.04 -10.12
C VAL A 203 -6.72 -3.17 -10.36
N ALA A 204 -7.54 -2.84 -9.36
CA ALA A 204 -8.99 -2.76 -9.55
C ALA A 204 -9.37 -1.36 -9.99
N VAL A 205 -10.17 -1.24 -11.03
CA VAL A 205 -10.61 0.05 -11.56
C VAL A 205 -11.92 -0.11 -12.31
N THR A 206 -12.77 0.91 -12.24
CA THR A 206 -14.04 0.94 -12.97
C THR A 206 -13.77 1.47 -14.38
N ALA A 207 -14.33 0.83 -15.40
CA ALA A 207 -14.29 1.33 -16.76
C ALA A 207 -15.53 2.16 -17.09
N ARG A 208 -15.36 3.28 -17.79
CA ARG A 208 -16.45 4.13 -18.27
C ARG A 208 -15.99 4.99 -19.44
N ALA A 209 -16.85 5.20 -20.43
CA ALA A 209 -16.59 6.10 -21.55
C ALA A 209 -15.22 5.79 -22.21
N ALA A 210 -14.99 4.51 -22.51
CA ALA A 210 -13.75 3.98 -23.08
C ALA A 210 -12.46 4.19 -22.26
N GLY A 211 -12.53 4.60 -20.98
CA GLY A 211 -11.36 4.79 -20.12
C GLY A 211 -11.56 4.29 -18.69
N PHE A 212 -10.67 4.72 -17.81
CA PHE A 212 -10.58 4.28 -16.42
C PHE A 212 -11.12 5.36 -15.47
N LEU A 213 -12.27 5.11 -14.84
CA LEU A 213 -12.90 6.04 -13.91
C LEU A 213 -12.18 6.00 -12.55
N VAL A 214 -11.66 7.16 -12.12
CA VAL A 214 -10.96 7.34 -10.85
C VAL A 214 -11.64 8.43 -10.06
N GLY A 215 -11.97 8.13 -8.80
CA GLY A 215 -12.53 9.09 -7.86
C GLY A 215 -11.46 9.71 -6.95
N ASP A 216 -11.76 10.89 -6.41
CA ASP A 216 -11.09 11.45 -5.24
C ASP A 216 -12.01 11.49 -4.01
N TYR A 217 -11.41 11.62 -2.83
CA TYR A 217 -12.17 11.69 -1.58
C TYR A 217 -12.96 13.00 -1.41
N GLY A 218 -12.78 13.98 -2.31
CA GLY A 218 -13.63 15.16 -2.42
C GLY A 218 -14.94 14.89 -3.16
N GLY A 219 -15.11 13.69 -3.72
CA GLY A 219 -16.28 13.28 -4.48
C GLY A 219 -16.17 13.57 -5.98
N THR A 220 -15.05 14.12 -6.46
CA THR A 220 -14.84 14.32 -7.90
C THR A 220 -14.45 13.02 -8.57
N GLN A 221 -14.80 12.89 -9.85
CA GLN A 221 -14.49 11.71 -10.66
C GLN A 221 -13.95 12.15 -12.01
N GLN A 222 -12.94 11.44 -12.52
CA GLN A 222 -12.34 11.69 -13.82
C GLN A 222 -12.13 10.37 -14.55
N VAL A 223 -12.32 10.38 -15.86
CA VAL A 223 -11.99 9.26 -16.74
C VAL A 223 -10.57 9.46 -17.25
N HIS A 224 -9.70 8.50 -16.97
CA HIS A 224 -8.30 8.51 -17.37
C HIS A 224 -8.05 7.58 -18.54
N ASP A 225 -7.19 8.01 -19.44
CA ASP A 225 -6.58 7.16 -20.47
C ASP A 225 -5.49 6.25 -19.85
N GLY A 226 -4.91 5.36 -20.66
CA GLY A 226 -3.87 4.43 -20.23
C GLY A 226 -2.59 5.12 -19.75
N GLU A 227 -2.20 6.26 -20.35
CA GLU A 227 -1.03 7.02 -19.93
C GLU A 227 -1.23 7.67 -18.56
N GLN A 228 -2.37 8.32 -18.35
CA GLN A 228 -2.74 8.99 -17.12
C GLN A 228 -2.89 7.98 -15.98
N LEU A 229 -3.51 6.82 -16.23
CA LEU A 229 -3.56 5.74 -15.23
C LEU A 229 -2.16 5.23 -14.88
N ALA A 230 -1.27 5.04 -15.86
CA ALA A 230 0.12 4.67 -15.60
C ALA A 230 0.88 5.70 -14.76
N ALA A 231 0.63 6.99 -15.00
CA ALA A 231 1.21 8.08 -14.21
C ALA A 231 0.69 8.06 -12.77
N LEU A 232 -0.62 7.85 -12.59
CA LEU A 232 -1.27 7.75 -11.28
C LEU A 232 -0.67 6.61 -10.44
N LEU A 233 -0.39 5.48 -11.08
CA LEU A 233 0.12 4.27 -10.45
C LEU A 233 1.66 4.19 -10.42
N GLY A 234 2.36 5.29 -10.72
CA GLY A 234 3.82 5.33 -10.85
C GLY A 234 4.61 4.89 -9.60
N ASP A 235 3.97 4.90 -8.44
CA ASP A 235 4.54 4.42 -7.17
C ASP A 235 4.49 2.88 -6.99
N LEU A 236 3.67 2.20 -7.80
CA LEU A 236 3.61 0.74 -7.83
C LEU A 236 4.76 0.17 -8.69
N PRO A 237 5.28 -1.03 -8.37
CA PRO A 237 6.39 -1.64 -9.09
C PRO A 237 5.96 -2.27 -10.43
N LEU A 238 5.20 -1.54 -11.25
CA LEU A 238 4.50 -2.07 -12.44
C LEU A 238 5.44 -2.45 -13.60
N TYR A 239 6.60 -1.80 -13.73
CA TYR A 239 7.41 -2.03 -14.93
C TYR A 239 7.97 -3.45 -14.98
N GLY A 240 7.71 -4.15 -16.09
CA GLY A 240 8.20 -5.50 -16.35
C GLY A 240 7.64 -6.56 -15.40
N SER A 241 6.60 -6.24 -14.64
CA SER A 241 5.80 -7.22 -13.91
C SER A 241 4.62 -7.67 -14.77
N ASP A 242 3.92 -8.68 -14.30
CA ASP A 242 2.56 -8.97 -14.75
C ASP A 242 1.60 -8.14 -13.93
N LEU A 243 0.61 -7.55 -14.60
CA LEU A 243 -0.42 -6.71 -14.00
C LEU A 243 -1.77 -7.28 -14.38
N ARG A 244 -2.65 -7.54 -13.41
CA ARG A 244 -4.03 -7.95 -13.65
C ARG A 244 -4.98 -6.78 -13.40
N LEU A 245 -5.77 -6.42 -14.40
CA LEU A 245 -6.86 -5.46 -14.27
C LEU A 245 -8.11 -6.17 -13.77
N TRP A 246 -8.55 -5.79 -12.58
CA TRP A 246 -9.85 -6.18 -12.06
C TRP A 246 -10.89 -5.14 -12.50
N VAL A 247 -11.50 -5.42 -13.64
CA VAL A 247 -12.41 -4.53 -14.36
C VAL A 247 -13.63 -5.30 -14.84
N THR A 248 -14.77 -4.61 -14.94
CA THR A 248 -15.94 -5.05 -15.69
C THR A 248 -15.97 -4.24 -16.97
N TRP A 249 -15.94 -4.90 -18.12
CA TRP A 249 -15.97 -4.21 -19.40
C TRP A 249 -17.35 -3.55 -19.63
N PRO A 250 -17.38 -2.40 -20.31
CA PRO A 250 -18.65 -1.80 -20.73
C PRO A 250 -19.38 -2.72 -21.70
N SER A 251 -20.71 -2.67 -21.71
CA SER A 251 -21.54 -3.46 -22.63
C SER A 251 -21.52 -2.91 -24.07
N ASP A 252 -21.20 -1.62 -24.24
CA ASP A 252 -21.15 -0.97 -25.54
C ASP A 252 -19.89 -1.39 -26.35
N PRO A 253 -20.02 -1.92 -27.58
CA PRO A 253 -18.87 -2.39 -28.38
C PRO A 253 -17.88 -1.29 -28.80
N GLN A 254 -18.28 -0.02 -28.87
CA GLN A 254 -17.36 1.07 -29.16
C GLN A 254 -16.55 1.44 -27.92
N GLU A 255 -17.18 1.51 -26.75
CA GLU A 255 -16.48 1.68 -25.48
C GLU A 255 -15.55 0.51 -25.18
N GLN A 256 -15.93 -0.73 -25.53
CA GLN A 256 -15.04 -1.89 -25.45
C GLN A 256 -13.79 -1.69 -26.31
N ARG A 257 -13.93 -1.36 -27.60
CA ARG A 257 -12.76 -1.13 -28.46
C ARG A 257 -11.85 -0.03 -27.91
N GLY A 258 -12.44 1.08 -27.45
CA GLY A 258 -11.66 2.15 -26.86
C GLY A 258 -10.93 1.73 -25.58
N LEU A 259 -11.60 0.99 -24.68
CA LEU A 259 -10.95 0.49 -23.46
C LEU A 259 -9.84 -0.53 -23.75
N ASP A 260 -9.97 -1.34 -24.80
CA ASP A 260 -8.94 -2.27 -25.28
C ASP A 260 -7.70 -1.52 -25.74
N GLU A 261 -7.87 -0.45 -26.53
CA GLU A 261 -6.80 0.46 -26.91
C GLU A 261 -6.13 1.10 -25.68
N GLN A 262 -6.92 1.51 -24.69
CA GLN A 262 -6.40 2.08 -23.43
C GLN A 262 -5.66 1.05 -22.56
N ALA A 263 -6.10 -0.21 -22.54
CA ALA A 263 -5.40 -1.29 -21.85
C ALA A 263 -4.05 -1.60 -22.52
N GLN A 264 -4.00 -1.59 -23.85
CA GLN A 264 -2.76 -1.72 -24.60
C GLN A 264 -1.82 -0.52 -24.37
N GLU A 265 -2.32 0.71 -24.39
CA GLU A 265 -1.54 1.90 -24.07
C GLU A 265 -1.01 1.85 -22.63
N PHE A 266 -1.83 1.43 -21.68
CA PHE A 266 -1.41 1.22 -20.29
C PHE A 266 -0.28 0.17 -20.20
N ALA A 267 -0.34 -0.91 -20.97
CA ALA A 267 0.74 -1.90 -21.06
C ALA A 267 2.04 -1.27 -21.60
N GLU A 268 1.98 -0.45 -22.66
CA GLU A 268 3.13 0.30 -23.19
C GLU A 268 3.74 1.25 -22.15
N GLN A 269 2.87 2.02 -21.48
CA GLN A 269 3.28 3.09 -20.56
C GLN A 269 3.79 2.56 -19.23
N THR A 270 3.34 1.38 -18.80
CA THR A 270 3.87 0.70 -17.62
C THR A 270 5.07 -0.17 -17.98
N GLY A 271 5.14 -0.73 -19.19
CA GLY A 271 6.06 -1.78 -19.58
C GLY A 271 5.72 -3.14 -18.93
N ALA A 272 4.51 -3.29 -18.41
CA ALA A 272 3.98 -4.52 -17.82
C ALA A 272 3.20 -5.33 -18.87
N THR A 273 3.13 -6.66 -18.73
CA THR A 273 2.04 -7.40 -19.38
C THR A 273 0.77 -7.11 -18.60
N VAL A 274 -0.24 -6.54 -19.25
CA VAL A 274 -1.53 -6.23 -18.63
C VAL A 274 -2.53 -7.32 -19.00
N TRP A 275 -3.10 -7.97 -18.00
CA TRP A 275 -4.08 -9.03 -18.14
C TRP A 275 -5.48 -8.48 -17.88
N THR A 276 -6.39 -8.64 -18.83
CA THR A 276 -7.80 -8.25 -18.70
C THR A 276 -8.71 -9.47 -18.93
N PRO A 277 -9.95 -9.46 -18.41
CA PRO A 277 -10.99 -10.31 -19.00
C PRO A 277 -11.20 -9.93 -20.47
N PRO A 278 -11.83 -10.78 -21.31
CA PRO A 278 -12.12 -10.43 -22.69
C PRO A 278 -13.12 -9.27 -22.79
N PRO A 279 -13.20 -8.57 -23.94
CA PRO A 279 -14.16 -7.48 -24.15
C PRO A 279 -15.60 -7.91 -23.86
N GLY A 280 -16.31 -7.08 -23.09
CA GLY A 280 -17.66 -7.35 -22.60
C GLY A 280 -17.74 -8.30 -21.39
N GLY A 281 -16.62 -8.91 -20.99
CA GLY A 281 -16.52 -9.77 -19.81
C GLY A 281 -16.27 -9.03 -18.50
N SER A 282 -16.03 -9.78 -17.44
CA SER A 282 -15.73 -9.25 -16.11
C SER A 282 -14.62 -10.04 -15.41
N ALA A 283 -13.99 -9.41 -14.42
CA ALA A 283 -13.14 -10.09 -13.47
C ALA A 283 -13.85 -10.16 -12.12
N GLU A 284 -14.03 -11.37 -11.59
CA GLU A 284 -14.80 -11.60 -10.36
C GLU A 284 -14.02 -12.44 -9.36
N LEU A 285 -14.32 -12.25 -8.08
CA LEU A 285 -13.69 -13.00 -7.01
C LEU A 285 -14.26 -14.43 -6.99
N VAL A 286 -13.39 -15.44 -6.97
CA VAL A 286 -13.80 -16.84 -6.79
C VAL A 286 -14.07 -17.10 -5.31
N ASP A 287 -15.29 -17.53 -5.00
CA ASP A 287 -15.65 -17.93 -3.65
C ASP A 287 -14.75 -19.09 -3.16
N GLY A 288 -14.20 -18.95 -1.96
CA GLY A 288 -13.30 -19.92 -1.34
C GLY A 288 -11.80 -19.70 -1.63
N ASP A 289 -11.43 -19.41 -2.87
CA ASP A 289 -10.01 -19.29 -3.28
C ASP A 289 -9.43 -17.90 -3.07
N ARG A 290 -10.29 -16.88 -2.87
CA ARG A 290 -9.89 -15.48 -2.64
C ARG A 290 -9.00 -14.90 -3.77
N ASP A 291 -9.11 -15.44 -4.98
CA ASP A 291 -8.43 -14.97 -6.19
C ASP A 291 -9.46 -14.51 -7.25
N LEU A 292 -9.00 -13.87 -8.33
CA LEU A 292 -9.86 -13.38 -9.41
C LEU A 292 -9.89 -14.33 -10.61
N ARG A 293 -11.10 -14.51 -11.14
CA ARG A 293 -11.40 -15.23 -12.37
C ARG A 293 -11.87 -14.27 -13.47
N ALA A 294 -11.40 -14.48 -14.70
CA ALA A 294 -11.95 -13.83 -15.88
C ALA A 294 -13.20 -14.59 -16.36
N LEU A 295 -14.27 -13.83 -16.61
CA LEU A 295 -15.54 -14.30 -17.14
C LEU A 295 -15.82 -13.63 -18.48
N ASP A 296 -16.51 -14.33 -19.36
CA ASP A 296 -17.04 -13.80 -20.62
C ASP A 296 -18.33 -12.99 -20.39
N PRO A 297 -18.92 -12.37 -21.43
CA PRO A 297 -20.18 -11.62 -21.30
C PRO A 297 -21.38 -12.46 -20.83
N ALA A 298 -21.32 -13.79 -20.96
CA ALA A 298 -22.33 -14.72 -20.49
C ALA A 298 -22.08 -15.19 -19.05
N GLY A 299 -21.01 -14.71 -18.40
CA GLY A 299 -20.61 -15.09 -17.04
C GLY A 299 -19.89 -16.43 -16.97
N SER A 300 -19.47 -17.01 -18.09
CA SER A 300 -18.73 -18.27 -18.13
C SER A 300 -17.22 -18.03 -17.94
N PRO A 301 -16.50 -18.90 -17.20
CA PRO A 301 -15.04 -18.81 -17.08
C PRO A 301 -14.34 -18.83 -18.44
N VAL A 302 -13.35 -17.98 -18.61
CA VAL A 302 -12.59 -17.84 -19.86
C VAL A 302 -11.16 -17.39 -19.59
N GLU A 303 -10.24 -17.71 -20.50
CA GLU A 303 -8.85 -17.28 -20.41
C GLU A 303 -8.73 -15.74 -20.37
N TRP A 304 -7.83 -15.25 -19.51
CA TRP A 304 -7.41 -13.86 -19.49
C TRP A 304 -6.73 -13.46 -20.80
N GLN A 305 -7.03 -12.27 -21.30
CA GLN A 305 -6.38 -11.66 -22.45
C GLN A 305 -5.13 -10.89 -22.01
N ALA A 306 -4.01 -11.09 -22.71
CA ALA A 306 -2.75 -10.43 -22.43
C ALA A 306 -2.50 -9.26 -23.41
N HIS A 307 -2.36 -8.06 -22.85
CA HIS A 307 -1.87 -6.86 -23.53
C HIS A 307 -0.38 -6.71 -23.25
N ARG A 308 0.44 -6.86 -24.29
CA ARG A 308 1.90 -6.84 -24.16
C ARG A 308 2.45 -5.54 -24.73
N PRO A 309 3.39 -4.88 -24.05
CA PRO A 309 4.08 -3.76 -24.65
C PRO A 309 4.92 -4.28 -25.81
N ARG A 310 5.05 -3.49 -26.88
CA ARG A 310 5.84 -3.84 -28.07
C ARG A 310 7.28 -4.21 -27.75
N SER A 311 7.80 -3.69 -26.64
CA SER A 311 9.16 -3.97 -26.17
C SER A 311 9.28 -5.23 -25.29
N ALA A 312 8.20 -5.95 -24.98
CA ALA A 312 8.27 -7.16 -24.16
C ALA A 312 8.97 -8.29 -24.93
N ALA A 313 10.19 -8.64 -24.50
CA ALA A 313 10.92 -9.79 -25.02
C ALA A 313 10.70 -11.05 -24.14
N GLY A 314 10.52 -12.20 -24.79
CA GLY A 314 10.45 -13.52 -24.13
C GLY A 314 9.03 -14.08 -23.92
N PRO A 315 8.92 -15.30 -23.39
CA PRO A 315 7.63 -15.92 -23.07
C PRO A 315 6.96 -15.21 -21.89
N LEU A 316 5.64 -15.37 -21.77
CA LEU A 316 4.86 -14.85 -20.64
C LEU A 316 5.27 -15.56 -19.34
N ALA A 317 5.39 -14.82 -18.25
CA ALA A 317 5.72 -15.40 -16.94
C ALA A 317 4.50 -16.06 -16.28
N LEU A 318 3.29 -15.66 -16.67
CA LEU A 318 2.03 -16.27 -16.31
C LEU A 318 1.36 -16.91 -17.53
N ARG A 319 0.50 -17.90 -17.29
CA ARG A 319 -0.45 -18.42 -18.29
C ARG A 319 -1.88 -18.22 -17.78
N ALA A 320 -2.79 -17.89 -18.69
CA ALA A 320 -4.22 -17.97 -18.45
C ALA A 320 -4.68 -19.44 -18.52
N THR A 321 -5.55 -19.86 -17.62
CA THR A 321 -6.20 -21.18 -17.66
C THR A 321 -7.62 -21.06 -18.25
N PRO A 322 -8.18 -22.15 -18.81
CA PRO A 322 -9.58 -22.17 -19.26
C PRO A 322 -10.59 -21.85 -18.15
N ASP A 323 -10.25 -22.17 -16.89
CA ASP A 323 -11.06 -21.81 -15.71
C ASP A 323 -10.94 -20.32 -15.33
N GLY A 324 -10.31 -19.51 -16.18
CA GLY A 324 -10.13 -18.08 -16.03
C GLY A 324 -9.19 -17.67 -14.91
N LEU A 325 -8.19 -18.48 -14.55
CA LEU A 325 -7.19 -18.13 -13.55
C LEU A 325 -5.85 -17.73 -14.20
N LEU A 326 -5.04 -16.95 -13.49
CA LEU A 326 -3.65 -16.68 -13.87
C LEU A 326 -2.71 -17.50 -13.00
N VAL A 327 -1.94 -18.40 -13.61
CA VAL A 327 -0.98 -19.26 -12.89
C VAL A 327 0.43 -19.08 -13.43
N PRO A 328 1.49 -19.24 -12.60
CA PRO A 328 2.87 -19.14 -13.07
C PRO A 328 3.16 -20.14 -14.19
N ALA A 329 3.76 -19.69 -15.29
CA ALA A 329 4.06 -20.54 -16.45
C ALA A 329 5.08 -21.65 -16.14
N LEU A 330 5.91 -21.47 -15.11
CA LEU A 330 6.88 -22.46 -14.63
C LEU A 330 6.32 -23.42 -13.57
N ALA A 331 5.06 -23.27 -13.14
CA ALA A 331 4.40 -24.25 -12.30
C ALA A 331 4.20 -25.52 -13.14
N ARG A 332 5.05 -26.53 -12.95
CA ARG A 332 4.81 -27.86 -13.52
C ARG A 332 3.41 -28.30 -13.09
N PRO A 333 2.57 -28.84 -13.99
CA PRO A 333 1.30 -29.42 -13.59
C PRO A 333 1.61 -30.51 -12.56
N SER A 334 1.20 -30.28 -11.31
CA SER A 334 1.15 -31.35 -10.32
C SER A 334 0.05 -32.28 -10.79
N ILE A 335 0.44 -33.36 -11.47
CA ILE A 335 -0.45 -34.49 -11.68
C ILE A 335 -0.71 -35.05 -10.28
N THR A 336 -1.81 -34.63 -9.67
CA THR A 336 -2.34 -35.29 -8.48
C THR A 336 -2.89 -36.62 -8.97
N VAL A 337 -2.05 -37.65 -8.96
CA VAL A 337 -2.50 -39.03 -9.09
C VAL A 337 -3.29 -39.31 -7.82
N SER A 338 -4.62 -39.26 -7.89
CA SER A 338 -5.46 -39.82 -6.84
C SER A 338 -5.08 -41.29 -6.67
N PRO A 339 -4.52 -41.71 -5.53
CA PRO A 339 -4.31 -43.13 -5.31
C PRO A 339 -5.70 -43.73 -5.15
N ARG A 340 -6.11 -44.53 -6.14
CA ARG A 340 -7.22 -45.48 -5.98
C ARG A 340 -6.86 -46.37 -4.80
N LEU A 341 -7.60 -46.20 -3.71
CA LEU A 341 -7.64 -47.10 -2.57
C LEU A 341 -8.06 -48.49 -3.09
N THR A 342 -7.08 -49.35 -3.33
CA THR A 342 -7.28 -50.79 -3.34
C THR A 342 -6.65 -51.32 -2.07
N VAL A 343 -7.51 -51.62 -1.09
CA VAL A 343 -7.13 -52.30 0.15
C VAL A 343 -6.87 -53.77 -0.18
N PRO A 344 -5.74 -54.34 0.25
CA PRO A 344 -5.73 -55.70 0.77
C PRO A 344 -5.36 -55.67 2.26
N PRO A 345 -6.02 -56.51 3.09
CA PRO A 345 -5.63 -56.67 4.48
C PRO A 345 -4.34 -57.48 4.50
N THR A 346 -3.45 -57.20 5.46
CA THR A 346 -2.96 -58.15 6.48
C THR A 346 -1.73 -57.50 7.13
N ALA A 347 -1.81 -57.27 8.44
CA ALA A 347 -0.67 -56.86 9.28
C ALA A 347 0.39 -57.99 9.33
N PRO A 348 1.64 -57.66 9.71
CA PRO A 348 1.94 -57.81 11.12
C PRO A 348 2.67 -56.60 11.71
N THR A 349 2.12 -56.15 12.82
CA THR A 349 2.79 -55.79 14.08
C THR A 349 4.29 -55.47 14.00
N HIS A 350 4.62 -54.22 13.71
CA HIS A 350 5.84 -53.60 14.23
C HIS A 350 5.48 -52.75 15.45
N ALA A 351 5.75 -53.32 16.63
CA ALA A 351 5.78 -52.61 17.88
C ALA A 351 7.02 -51.70 17.94
N GLY A 352 6.83 -50.47 18.44
CA GLY A 352 7.85 -49.74 19.17
C GLY A 352 8.63 -48.68 18.39
N ARG A 353 8.02 -47.50 18.21
CA ARG A 353 8.57 -46.20 18.67
C ARG A 353 7.53 -45.10 18.43
N ARG A 354 6.62 -44.90 19.39
CA ARG A 354 5.92 -43.61 19.52
C ARG A 354 6.94 -42.66 20.15
N ASP A 355 7.69 -41.96 19.32
CA ASP A 355 8.23 -40.67 19.76
C ASP A 355 7.00 -39.78 19.98
N SER A 356 6.68 -39.54 21.25
CA SER A 356 5.71 -38.54 21.66
C SER A 356 6.17 -37.22 21.07
N ALA A 357 5.59 -36.81 19.94
CA ALA A 357 5.76 -35.46 19.41
C ALA A 357 5.14 -34.52 20.45
N GLU A 358 6.02 -34.00 21.31
CA GLU A 358 5.71 -32.98 22.30
C GLU A 358 4.99 -31.85 21.56
N GLU A 359 3.70 -31.64 21.87
CA GLU A 359 2.95 -30.58 21.23
C GLU A 359 3.68 -29.27 21.46
N PRO A 360 3.97 -28.50 20.40
CA PRO A 360 4.76 -27.29 20.54
C PRO A 360 4.07 -26.31 21.49
N VAL A 361 4.82 -25.85 22.50
CA VAL A 361 4.32 -24.88 23.48
C VAL A 361 3.96 -23.59 22.75
N THR A 362 2.67 -23.26 22.73
CA THR A 362 2.15 -22.04 22.10
C THR A 362 1.80 -21.00 23.15
N VAL A 363 2.05 -19.73 22.84
CA VAL A 363 1.72 -18.58 23.69
C VAL A 363 0.53 -17.84 23.07
N PRO A 364 -0.48 -17.41 23.84
CA PRO A 364 -1.59 -16.63 23.30
C PRO A 364 -1.10 -15.28 22.77
N ALA A 365 -1.57 -14.88 21.57
CA ALA A 365 -1.42 -13.52 21.08
C ALA A 365 -2.20 -12.57 21.98
N THR A 366 -1.51 -11.71 22.72
CA THR A 366 -2.14 -10.64 23.47
C THR A 366 -1.68 -9.31 22.89
N ALA A 367 -2.64 -8.41 22.62
CA ALA A 367 -2.34 -7.08 22.16
C ALA A 367 -1.51 -6.32 23.23
N LEU A 368 -0.47 -5.64 22.78
CA LEU A 368 0.42 -4.87 23.63
C LEU A 368 -0.15 -3.47 23.94
N PRO A 369 0.17 -2.89 25.11
CA PRO A 369 -0.36 -1.58 25.50
C PRO A 369 0.14 -0.47 24.58
N ARG A 370 -0.73 0.51 24.31
CA ARG A 370 -0.40 1.69 23.51
C ARG A 370 0.52 2.64 24.28
N PRO A 371 1.61 3.15 23.67
CA PRO A 371 2.43 4.18 24.29
C PRO A 371 1.71 5.53 24.32
N VAL A 372 2.03 6.33 25.33
CA VAL A 372 1.73 7.77 25.32
C VAL A 372 2.51 8.44 24.18
N LEU A 373 1.91 9.42 23.52
CA LEU A 373 2.51 10.14 22.40
C LEU A 373 2.95 11.55 22.81
N THR A 374 4.09 11.99 22.30
CA THR A 374 4.60 13.36 22.44
C THR A 374 4.97 13.94 21.08
N ALA A 375 4.95 15.27 20.96
CA ALA A 375 5.45 15.93 19.76
C ALA A 375 6.97 15.80 19.68
N GLU A 376 7.49 15.52 18.49
CA GLU A 376 8.92 15.51 18.24
C GLU A 376 9.50 16.94 18.34
N GLY A 377 10.43 17.15 19.29
CA GLY A 377 11.05 18.46 19.48
C GLY A 377 12.04 18.88 18.38
N ARG A 378 12.89 17.96 17.87
CA ARG A 378 13.88 18.31 16.83
C ARG A 378 14.26 17.10 15.96
N ARG A 379 14.24 17.31 14.64
CA ARG A 379 14.60 16.30 13.63
C ARG A 379 16.12 16.15 13.52
N ALA A 380 16.62 14.92 13.57
CA ALA A 380 17.98 14.61 13.16
C ALA A 380 18.14 14.76 11.62
N PRO A 381 19.27 15.26 11.10
CA PRO A 381 19.53 15.23 9.66
C PRO A 381 19.50 13.78 9.15
N GLY A 382 18.90 13.54 7.97
CA GLY A 382 18.82 12.19 7.40
C GLY A 382 17.84 11.26 8.12
N TYR A 383 16.77 11.80 8.69
CA TYR A 383 15.69 11.15 9.47
C TYR A 383 14.98 9.92 8.86
N GLY A 384 15.45 9.39 7.72
CA GLY A 384 14.82 8.30 7.00
C GLY A 384 14.12 8.80 5.72
N PRO A 385 12.92 8.27 5.38
CA PRO A 385 12.29 8.54 4.10
C PRO A 385 12.05 10.03 3.83
N ALA A 386 12.25 10.46 2.59
CA ALA A 386 12.17 11.87 2.21
C ALA A 386 10.75 12.46 2.38
N TRP A 387 9.72 11.60 2.31
CA TRP A 387 8.31 11.97 2.42
C TRP A 387 7.83 12.19 3.86
N LEU A 388 8.65 11.86 4.87
CA LEU A 388 8.29 12.00 6.29
C LEU A 388 8.68 13.41 6.80
N PRO A 389 7.71 14.32 7.06
CA PRO A 389 8.00 15.69 7.45
C PRO A 389 8.44 15.78 8.91
N PRO A 390 9.08 16.88 9.33
CA PRO A 390 9.42 17.13 10.74
C PRO A 390 8.16 17.29 11.62
N GLY A 391 8.34 17.17 12.94
CA GLY A 391 7.29 17.47 13.92
C GLY A 391 6.23 16.37 14.01
N GLN A 392 6.63 15.11 13.82
CA GLN A 392 5.73 13.97 14.00
C GLN A 392 5.38 13.77 15.47
N GLN A 393 4.29 13.07 15.74
CA GLN A 393 4.09 12.48 17.06
C GLN A 393 4.92 11.21 17.18
N VAL A 394 5.52 11.01 18.33
CA VAL A 394 6.41 9.88 18.62
C VAL A 394 6.06 9.30 19.98
N ASN A 395 6.42 8.04 20.24
CA ASN A 395 6.22 7.45 21.56
C ASN A 395 7.01 8.22 22.64
N ALA A 396 6.35 8.56 23.75
CA ALA A 396 6.94 9.26 24.89
C ALA A 396 7.60 8.30 25.89
N GLY A 397 7.04 7.09 26.03
CA GLY A 397 7.56 6.02 26.86
C GLY A 397 8.12 4.86 26.06
N GLU A 398 8.86 3.99 26.73
CA GLU A 398 9.20 2.68 26.19
C GLU A 398 7.95 1.83 26.02
N PHE A 399 7.89 1.05 24.94
CA PHE A 399 6.84 0.06 24.72
C PHE A 399 7.36 -1.10 23.87
N GLU A 400 6.56 -2.14 23.74
CA GLU A 400 6.89 -3.29 22.90
C GLU A 400 5.93 -3.40 21.71
N ALA A 401 6.41 -3.96 20.61
CA ALA A 401 5.63 -4.18 19.40
C ALA A 401 6.15 -5.40 18.63
N PHE A 402 5.41 -5.85 17.62
CA PHE A 402 5.78 -6.95 16.73
C PHE A 402 6.12 -6.44 15.33
N VAL A 403 7.27 -6.82 14.79
CA VAL A 403 7.69 -6.53 13.42
C VAL A 403 7.59 -7.79 12.59
N VAL A 404 6.84 -7.73 11.49
CA VAL A 404 6.73 -8.84 10.54
C VAL A 404 8.06 -9.03 9.79
N CYS A 405 8.57 -10.26 9.78
CA CYS A 405 9.83 -10.62 9.15
C CYS A 405 9.59 -11.65 8.03
N PRO A 406 10.15 -11.45 6.82
CA PRO A 406 10.04 -12.43 5.73
C PRO A 406 11.03 -13.60 5.85
N VAL A 407 11.83 -13.62 6.91
CA VAL A 407 12.84 -14.64 7.22
C VAL A 407 12.76 -14.99 8.68
N ASP A 408 13.36 -16.12 9.05
CA ASP A 408 13.50 -16.54 10.43
C ASP A 408 14.02 -15.41 11.35
N PRO A 409 13.44 -15.19 12.54
CA PRO A 409 13.82 -14.11 13.44
C PRO A 409 15.30 -14.09 13.86
N ALA A 410 15.93 -15.26 14.10
CA ALA A 410 17.35 -15.30 14.47
C ALA A 410 18.22 -14.77 13.31
N ARG A 411 17.86 -15.15 12.08
CA ARG A 411 18.49 -14.59 10.87
C ARG A 411 18.23 -13.10 10.72
N ALA A 412 17.00 -12.63 10.96
CA ALA A 412 16.66 -11.21 10.89
C ALA A 412 17.47 -10.36 11.90
N VAL A 413 17.74 -10.88 13.11
CA VAL A 413 18.58 -10.20 14.11
C VAL A 413 20.05 -10.16 13.67
N ALA A 414 20.60 -11.26 13.17
CA ALA A 414 22.00 -11.35 12.73
C ALA A 414 22.28 -10.54 11.45
N GLU A 415 21.40 -10.67 10.45
CA GLU A 415 21.58 -10.11 9.12
C GLU A 415 20.93 -8.73 8.94
N GLY A 416 19.94 -8.40 9.77
CA GLY A 416 19.01 -7.29 9.58
C GLY A 416 17.71 -7.75 8.93
N VAL A 417 16.59 -7.11 9.28
CA VAL A 417 15.27 -7.41 8.72
C VAL A 417 15.27 -7.07 7.22
N PRO A 418 15.01 -8.05 6.33
CA PRO A 418 14.92 -7.81 4.89
C PRO A 418 13.80 -6.80 4.59
N SER A 419 14.17 -5.62 4.08
CA SER A 419 13.19 -4.61 3.67
C SER A 419 13.73 -3.80 2.50
N ALA A 420 12.84 -3.45 1.58
CA ALA A 420 13.14 -2.48 0.53
C ALA A 420 12.96 -1.04 1.01
N GLU A 421 12.33 -0.83 2.16
CA GLU A 421 12.00 0.47 2.71
C GLU A 421 13.05 0.95 3.71
N LEU A 422 13.18 2.27 3.87
CA LEU A 422 14.01 2.87 4.94
C LEU A 422 13.25 2.98 6.27
N PHE A 423 12.37 2.02 6.54
CA PHE A 423 11.61 1.89 7.77
C PHE A 423 11.10 0.45 7.91
N LEU A 424 10.63 0.12 9.11
CA LEU A 424 9.87 -1.10 9.41
C LEU A 424 8.49 -0.71 9.93
N ILE A 425 7.53 -1.64 9.83
CA ILE A 425 6.20 -1.49 10.43
C ILE A 425 6.13 -2.40 11.65
N ALA A 426 5.79 -1.81 12.79
CA ALA A 426 5.52 -2.51 14.03
C ALA A 426 4.01 -2.51 14.31
N LEU A 427 3.49 -3.62 14.83
CA LEU A 427 2.10 -3.82 15.20
C LEU A 427 2.01 -4.12 16.69
N LEU A 428 1.02 -3.56 17.40
CA LEU A 428 0.79 -3.92 18.81
C LEU A 428 0.04 -5.24 18.95
N ASP A 429 -0.82 -5.55 17.97
CA ASP A 429 -1.58 -6.79 17.91
C ASP A 429 -0.95 -7.76 16.88
N PRO A 430 -0.38 -8.89 17.33
CA PRO A 430 0.17 -9.89 16.41
C PRO A 430 -0.92 -10.70 15.68
N GLY A 431 -2.17 -10.68 16.15
CA GLY A 431 -3.31 -11.33 15.48
C GLY A 431 -3.72 -10.66 14.15
N SER A 432 -3.24 -9.43 13.93
CA SER A 432 -3.45 -8.67 12.68
C SER A 432 -2.54 -9.13 11.52
N VAL A 433 -1.68 -10.13 11.74
CA VAL A 433 -0.72 -10.65 10.75
C VAL A 433 -1.22 -12.00 10.20
N PRO A 434 -1.05 -12.29 8.90
CA PRO A 434 -1.42 -13.60 8.34
C PRO A 434 -0.73 -14.75 9.08
N ASP A 435 -1.43 -15.88 9.21
CA ASP A 435 -0.85 -17.13 9.69
C ASP A 435 0.42 -17.51 8.92
N ASP A 436 1.29 -18.29 9.58
CA ASP A 436 2.59 -18.70 9.04
C ASP A 436 3.64 -17.60 8.80
N SER A 437 3.40 -16.38 9.29
CA SER A 437 4.37 -15.28 9.26
C SER A 437 5.37 -15.36 10.42
N TYR A 438 6.62 -14.94 10.19
CA TYR A 438 7.56 -14.71 11.28
C TYR A 438 7.36 -13.32 11.88
N LEU A 439 7.37 -13.23 13.21
CA LEU A 439 7.30 -12.01 13.98
C LEU A 439 8.55 -11.85 14.84
N LEU A 440 9.01 -10.61 14.95
CA LEU A 440 10.05 -10.22 15.88
C LEU A 440 9.44 -9.26 16.90
N ARG A 441 9.35 -9.68 18.16
CA ARG A 441 8.98 -8.80 19.25
C ARG A 441 10.15 -7.87 19.54
N VAL A 442 9.88 -6.58 19.56
CA VAL A 442 10.88 -5.53 19.73
C VAL A 442 10.47 -4.62 20.88
N ARG A 443 11.47 -4.13 21.61
CA ARG A 443 11.36 -3.03 22.57
C ARG A 443 11.74 -1.74 21.87
N VAL A 444 10.92 -0.71 22.04
CA VAL A 444 11.08 0.59 21.39
C VAL A 444 11.21 1.65 22.47
N ALA A 445 12.41 2.19 22.62
CA ALA A 445 12.69 3.28 23.55
C ALA A 445 11.97 4.58 23.14
N PRO A 446 11.79 5.57 24.04
CA PRO A 446 11.14 6.85 23.74
C PRO A 446 11.64 7.48 22.45
N GLY A 447 10.73 7.95 21.61
CA GLY A 447 11.05 8.52 20.30
C GLY A 447 11.57 7.50 19.28
N GLY A 448 11.36 6.21 19.44
CA GLY A 448 11.74 5.20 18.43
C GLY A 448 10.69 5.01 17.32
N ALA A 449 9.42 5.24 17.63
CA ALA A 449 8.28 4.94 16.78
C ALA A 449 7.40 6.16 16.49
N ILE A 450 6.75 6.15 15.33
CA ILE A 450 5.75 7.13 14.91
C ILE A 450 4.44 6.40 14.63
N PRO A 451 3.32 6.72 15.31
CA PRO A 451 2.05 6.05 15.05
C PRO A 451 1.52 6.40 13.66
N MET A 452 1.16 5.39 12.89
CA MET A 452 0.71 5.55 11.50
C MET A 452 -0.55 6.41 11.39
N ALA A 453 -1.46 6.31 12.36
CA ALA A 453 -2.68 7.11 12.44
C ALA A 453 -2.41 8.63 12.51
N THR A 454 -1.26 9.03 13.07
CA THR A 454 -0.92 10.44 13.30
C THR A 454 -0.10 11.08 12.18
N LEU A 455 0.33 10.29 11.19
CA LEU A 455 1.13 10.77 10.08
C LEU A 455 0.35 11.83 9.29
N ARG A 456 0.89 13.06 9.29
CA ARG A 456 0.27 14.25 8.69
C ARG A 456 0.58 14.43 7.20
N SER A 457 1.44 13.59 6.63
CA SER A 457 2.03 13.74 5.29
C SER A 457 1.30 12.98 4.18
N HIS A 458 1.62 13.33 2.93
CA HIS A 458 1.47 12.45 1.77
C HIS A 458 2.32 11.20 1.98
N ILE A 459 1.71 10.17 2.57
CA ILE A 459 2.30 8.85 2.65
C ILE A 459 2.24 8.22 1.24
N PRO A 460 3.32 7.55 0.78
CA PRO A 460 3.29 6.79 -0.46
C PRO A 460 2.05 5.90 -0.56
N ALA A 461 1.44 5.81 -1.73
CA ALA A 461 0.17 5.08 -1.95
C ALA A 461 0.19 3.67 -1.34
N ARG A 462 1.31 2.96 -1.53
CA ARG A 462 1.51 1.60 -0.99
C ARG A 462 1.42 1.48 0.53
N LEU A 463 1.53 2.56 1.29
CA LEU A 463 1.44 2.56 2.76
C LEU A 463 0.17 3.25 3.29
N GLN A 464 -0.69 3.79 2.41
CA GLN A 464 -1.88 4.52 2.84
C GLN A 464 -2.84 3.63 3.64
N HIS A 465 -2.84 2.33 3.38
CA HIS A 465 -3.64 1.36 4.13
C HIS A 465 -3.33 1.30 5.62
N LEU A 466 -2.07 1.52 5.97
CA LEU A 466 -1.64 1.49 7.36
C LEU A 466 -2.13 2.70 8.16
N ARG A 467 -2.65 3.76 7.51
CA ARG A 467 -3.23 4.91 8.23
C ARG A 467 -4.50 4.57 9.01
N GLY A 468 -5.21 3.51 8.63
CA GLY A 468 -6.41 3.04 9.33
C GLY A 468 -6.12 2.10 10.50
N VAL A 469 -4.88 1.59 10.59
CA VAL A 469 -4.49 0.63 11.61
C VAL A 469 -4.02 1.39 12.84
N ASN A 470 -4.90 1.56 13.82
CA ASN A 470 -4.64 2.31 15.06
C ASN A 470 -3.46 1.73 15.87
N ASP A 471 -3.13 0.47 15.64
CA ASP A 471 -2.08 -0.27 16.34
C ASP A 471 -0.81 -0.45 15.49
N ALA A 472 -0.68 0.29 14.38
CA ALA A 472 0.51 0.30 13.53
C ALA A 472 1.42 1.50 13.81
N TYR A 473 2.72 1.20 13.89
CA TYR A 473 3.79 2.16 14.15
C TYR A 473 4.87 2.04 13.07
N LEU A 474 5.30 3.19 12.55
CA LEU A 474 6.47 3.32 11.71
C LEU A 474 7.73 3.32 12.59
N LEU A 475 8.71 2.49 12.26
CA LEU A 475 10.05 2.49 12.84
C LEU A 475 11.06 3.00 11.78
N PRO A 476 11.35 4.30 11.71
CA PRO A 476 12.25 4.86 10.71
C PRO A 476 13.68 4.33 10.86
N ALA A 477 14.38 4.11 9.75
CA ALA A 477 15.77 3.65 9.74
C ALA A 477 16.71 4.48 10.64
N ALA A 478 16.49 5.80 10.68
CA ALA A 478 17.29 6.74 11.48
C ALA A 478 17.05 6.63 12.99
N ARG A 479 16.07 5.83 13.42
CA ARG A 479 15.68 5.64 14.83
C ARG A 479 15.79 4.19 15.30
N LEU A 480 16.35 3.30 14.47
CA LEU A 480 16.52 1.88 14.83
C LEU A 480 17.59 1.66 15.90
N ASP A 481 18.39 2.68 16.23
CA ASP A 481 19.20 2.71 17.44
C ASP A 481 18.37 2.65 18.73
N ARG A 482 17.09 2.98 18.66
CA ARG A 482 16.12 2.94 19.78
C ARG A 482 15.25 1.68 19.79
N VAL A 483 15.54 0.72 18.92
CA VAL A 483 14.75 -0.50 18.78
C VAL A 483 15.64 -1.70 19.03
N SER A 484 15.30 -2.52 20.02
CA SER A 484 16.02 -3.75 20.34
C SER A 484 15.11 -4.98 20.17
N PRO A 485 15.57 -6.06 19.52
CA PRO A 485 14.82 -7.30 19.43
C PRO A 485 14.82 -8.00 20.79
N LEU A 486 13.70 -8.63 21.14
CA LEU A 486 13.52 -9.39 22.37
C LEU A 486 13.39 -10.88 22.07
N SER A 487 12.45 -11.24 21.20
CA SER A 487 12.15 -12.63 20.89
C SER A 487 11.51 -12.80 19.51
N GLY A 488 11.71 -13.98 18.93
CA GLY A 488 11.16 -14.39 17.65
C GLY A 488 9.98 -15.33 17.82
N PHE A 489 8.97 -15.16 16.97
CA PHE A 489 7.79 -16.01 16.92
C PHE A 489 7.45 -16.38 15.47
N ARG A 490 6.68 -17.45 15.30
CA ARG A 490 5.93 -17.78 14.09
C ARG A 490 4.45 -17.78 14.44
N THR A 491 3.62 -17.09 13.66
CA THR A 491 2.17 -17.12 13.84
C THR A 491 1.63 -18.50 13.50
N TYR A 492 0.82 -19.04 14.40
CA TYR A 492 0.18 -20.33 14.29
C TYR A 492 -1.32 -20.14 14.52
N GLN A 493 -2.13 -20.89 13.77
CA GLN A 493 -3.60 -20.87 13.73
C GLN A 493 -4.29 -20.26 14.96
N PHE A 494 -5.35 -19.47 14.70
CA PHE A 494 -6.20 -18.86 15.73
C PHE A 494 -5.45 -17.90 16.67
N GLY A 495 -4.51 -17.11 16.14
CA GLY A 495 -3.82 -16.08 16.92
C GLY A 495 -2.92 -16.67 18.01
N ARG A 496 -2.30 -17.82 17.76
CA ARG A 496 -1.28 -18.37 18.65
C ARG A 496 0.11 -18.05 18.12
N LEU A 497 1.06 -17.90 19.02
CA LEU A 497 2.46 -17.64 18.68
C LEU A 497 3.32 -18.84 19.10
N LEU A 498 4.07 -19.35 18.14
CA LEU A 498 5.09 -20.37 18.35
C LEU A 498 6.46 -19.69 18.52
N PRO A 499 7.12 -19.76 19.69
CA PRO A 499 8.46 -19.21 19.87
C PRO A 499 9.46 -19.88 18.92
N THR A 500 10.31 -19.10 18.28
CA THR A 500 11.34 -19.63 17.35
C THR A 500 12.77 -19.29 17.77
N ALA A 501 12.98 -18.17 18.47
CA ALA A 501 14.31 -17.75 18.89
C ALA A 501 14.25 -16.78 20.08
N GLU A 502 15.22 -16.90 20.99
CA GLU A 502 15.59 -15.81 21.90
C GLU A 502 16.59 -14.90 21.20
N CYS A 503 16.38 -13.58 21.32
CA CYS A 503 17.24 -12.61 20.64
C CYS A 503 18.26 -12.05 21.63
N ALA A 504 19.53 -12.03 21.24
CA ALA A 504 20.55 -11.33 22.00
C ALA A 504 20.31 -9.81 21.96
N ASP A 505 20.69 -9.11 23.02
CA ASP A 505 20.61 -7.65 23.10
C ASP A 505 21.41 -7.01 21.96
N GLY A 506 20.73 -6.15 21.19
CA GLY A 506 21.32 -5.45 20.06
C GLY A 506 20.35 -4.46 19.45
N ALA A 507 20.85 -3.53 18.65
CA ALA A 507 19.96 -2.65 17.89
C ALA A 507 19.46 -3.36 16.62
N LEU A 508 18.17 -3.20 16.33
CA LEU A 508 17.55 -3.70 15.11
C LEU A 508 18.20 -3.06 13.88
N ARG A 509 18.28 -3.81 12.79
CA ARG A 509 18.87 -3.35 11.53
C ARG A 509 17.92 -3.64 10.37
N ILE A 510 18.01 -2.84 9.32
CA ILE A 510 17.40 -3.14 8.02
C ILE A 510 18.47 -3.70 7.11
N HIS A 511 18.15 -4.79 6.40
CA HIS A 511 18.93 -5.27 5.28
C HIS A 511 18.20 -4.94 3.98
N CYS A 512 18.79 -4.08 3.14
CA CYS A 512 18.20 -3.68 1.86
C CYS A 512 18.23 -4.83 0.85
N SER A 513 17.28 -5.75 0.95
CA SER A 513 17.11 -6.85 0.03
C SER A 513 15.67 -6.88 -0.45
N SER A 514 15.46 -6.62 -1.73
CA SER A 514 14.16 -6.77 -2.38
C SER A 514 14.25 -7.91 -3.38
N ARG A 515 13.49 -8.99 -3.17
CA ARG A 515 13.35 -10.08 -4.17
C ARG A 515 12.67 -9.59 -5.45
N ALA A 516 11.77 -8.60 -5.32
CA ALA A 516 10.97 -8.08 -6.41
C ALA A 516 11.73 -7.11 -7.35
N ARG A 517 13.00 -6.76 -7.07
CA ARG A 517 13.69 -5.67 -7.79
C ARG A 517 14.96 -6.08 -8.50
N THR A 518 15.20 -5.36 -9.59
CA THR A 518 16.32 -5.56 -10.52
C THR A 518 17.65 -5.03 -9.98
N ILE A 519 17.62 -4.29 -8.87
CA ILE A 519 18.81 -3.70 -8.25
C ILE A 519 18.90 -4.16 -6.80
N ALA A 520 19.30 -5.43 -6.64
CA ALA A 520 19.52 -6.03 -5.34
C ALA A 520 20.46 -5.17 -4.49
N GLY A 521 20.14 -4.97 -3.21
CA GLY A 521 21.00 -4.23 -2.28
C GLY A 521 20.68 -2.75 -2.08
N LEU A 522 19.74 -2.16 -2.82
CA LEU A 522 19.34 -0.75 -2.67
C LEU A 522 17.90 -0.61 -2.14
N PRO A 523 17.62 0.44 -1.34
CA PRO A 523 16.26 0.73 -0.88
C PRO A 523 15.38 1.32 -1.99
N ASN A 524 14.10 1.53 -1.71
CA ASN A 524 13.14 2.17 -2.61
C ASN A 524 13.37 3.68 -2.70
N ASP A 525 13.70 4.30 -1.57
CA ASP A 525 14.14 5.69 -1.48
C ASP A 525 15.58 5.82 -2.00
N VAL A 526 15.72 5.96 -3.32
CA VAL A 526 17.01 6.26 -3.99
C VAL A 526 16.97 7.63 -4.65
N ARG A 527 18.15 8.25 -4.81
CA ARG A 527 18.28 9.47 -5.61
C ARG A 527 18.28 9.11 -7.09
N ARG A 528 17.27 9.60 -7.81
CA ARG A 528 17.10 9.33 -9.24
C ARG A 528 17.83 10.37 -10.08
N TRP A 529 18.28 9.95 -11.26
CA TRP A 529 18.91 10.79 -12.27
C TRP A 529 18.38 10.45 -13.66
N PRO A 530 18.24 11.44 -14.56
CA PRO A 530 18.31 12.88 -14.28
C PRO A 530 17.13 13.35 -13.42
N GLU A 531 17.32 14.42 -12.67
CA GLU A 531 16.24 15.03 -11.88
C GLU A 531 15.20 15.73 -12.76
N MET A 532 15.63 16.24 -13.92
CA MET A 532 14.80 16.93 -14.90
C MET A 532 15.17 16.55 -16.33
N GLY A 533 14.15 16.53 -17.20
CA GLY A 533 14.29 16.34 -18.65
C GLY A 533 14.98 15.02 -19.02
N SER A 534 15.88 15.08 -20.00
CA SER A 534 16.71 13.94 -20.39
C SER A 534 18.17 14.36 -20.46
N ARG A 535 19.10 13.47 -20.13
CA ARG A 535 20.53 13.75 -20.18
C ARG A 535 21.29 12.65 -20.90
N ARG A 536 22.44 13.04 -21.46
CA ARG A 536 23.38 12.11 -22.08
C ARG A 536 24.18 11.35 -21.01
N ALA A 537 24.39 10.06 -21.24
CA ALA A 537 25.31 9.20 -20.51
C ALA A 537 25.96 8.21 -21.47
N TYR A 538 26.88 7.39 -20.97
CA TYR A 538 27.57 6.36 -21.73
C TYR A 538 27.43 5.00 -21.03
N VAL A 539 27.36 3.92 -21.79
CA VAL A 539 27.35 2.55 -21.26
C VAL A 539 28.45 1.74 -21.94
N LEU A 540 29.12 0.87 -21.17
CA LEU A 540 30.09 -0.08 -21.69
C LEU A 540 29.49 -1.49 -21.66
N VAL A 541 29.51 -2.14 -22.82
CA VAL A 541 29.00 -3.50 -23.01
C VAL A 541 30.06 -4.37 -23.71
N PRO A 542 30.04 -5.69 -23.55
CA PRO A 542 30.88 -6.58 -24.35
C PRO A 542 30.69 -6.33 -25.86
N ALA A 543 31.76 -6.45 -26.65
CA ALA A 543 31.67 -6.26 -28.09
C ALA A 543 31.00 -7.43 -28.83
N SER A 544 30.95 -8.61 -28.23
CA SER A 544 30.31 -9.82 -28.75
C SER A 544 29.50 -10.53 -27.66
N GLY A 545 28.44 -11.23 -28.07
CA GLY A 545 27.75 -12.27 -27.28
C GLY A 545 27.11 -11.88 -25.96
N GLY A 546 27.00 -10.60 -25.65
CA GLY A 546 26.53 -10.14 -24.34
C GLY A 546 25.06 -9.74 -24.33
N ARG A 547 24.17 -10.64 -23.88
CA ARG A 547 22.85 -10.21 -23.40
C ARG A 547 23.03 -9.16 -22.31
N LEU A 548 22.15 -8.18 -22.26
CA LEU A 548 22.18 -7.21 -21.16
C LEU A 548 22.02 -7.92 -19.80
N PRO A 549 22.72 -7.47 -18.75
CA PRO A 549 22.56 -8.03 -17.42
C PRO A 549 21.10 -7.95 -16.96
N ARG A 550 20.58 -9.04 -16.38
CA ARG A 550 19.20 -9.13 -15.87
C ARG A 550 18.92 -8.18 -14.70
N GLY A 551 19.96 -7.72 -14.00
CA GLY A 551 19.85 -6.78 -12.88
C GLY A 551 19.94 -5.32 -13.32
N TRP A 552 21.17 -4.84 -13.50
CA TRP A 552 21.42 -3.44 -13.82
C TRP A 552 22.68 -3.27 -14.68
N LEU A 553 22.79 -2.09 -15.31
CA LEU A 553 23.94 -1.65 -16.09
C LEU A 553 24.54 -0.40 -15.47
N ARG A 554 25.87 -0.36 -15.41
CA ARG A 554 26.62 0.85 -15.08
C ARG A 554 26.52 1.86 -16.21
N LEU A 555 26.16 3.10 -15.88
CA LEU A 555 26.27 4.24 -16.77
C LEU A 555 27.43 5.16 -16.32
N TYR A 556 27.97 5.91 -17.27
CA TYR A 556 29.02 6.89 -17.06
C TYR A 556 28.52 8.27 -17.49
N ARG A 557 28.80 9.31 -16.71
CA ARG A 557 28.45 10.70 -17.08
C ARG A 557 29.35 11.24 -18.18
N LYS A 558 30.60 10.79 -18.21
CA LYS A 558 31.62 11.11 -19.22
C LYS A 558 31.99 9.85 -19.99
N ALA A 559 32.46 10.01 -21.23
CA ALA A 559 32.94 8.89 -22.01
C ALA A 559 34.12 8.23 -21.28
N PRO A 560 34.04 6.93 -20.92
CA PRO A 560 35.16 6.22 -20.30
C PRO A 560 36.31 6.04 -21.31
N PRO A 561 37.53 5.70 -20.88
CA PRO A 561 38.62 5.37 -21.80
C PRO A 561 38.30 4.13 -22.65
N ALA A 562 38.87 4.07 -23.86
CA ALA A 562 38.69 2.94 -24.76
C ALA A 562 39.24 1.64 -24.15
N ARG A 563 38.46 0.56 -24.27
CA ARG A 563 38.85 -0.76 -23.77
C ARG A 563 38.68 -1.80 -24.87
N PRO A 564 39.73 -2.55 -25.25
CA PRO A 564 39.61 -3.64 -26.21
C PRO A 564 38.49 -4.62 -25.83
N GLY A 565 37.78 -5.15 -26.82
CA GLY A 565 36.66 -6.09 -26.61
C GLY A 565 35.39 -5.48 -26.02
N ARG A 566 35.28 -4.14 -25.94
CA ARG A 566 34.08 -3.43 -25.48
C ARG A 566 33.50 -2.53 -26.58
N LEU A 567 32.18 -2.35 -26.50
CA LEU A 567 31.46 -1.27 -27.18
C LEU A 567 31.10 -0.20 -26.16
N MET A 568 31.21 1.05 -26.57
CA MET A 568 30.64 2.19 -25.85
C MET A 568 29.39 2.66 -26.59
N LEU A 569 28.28 2.78 -25.88
CA LEU A 569 27.06 3.38 -26.43
C LEU A 569 26.83 4.72 -25.75
N GLU A 570 26.63 5.76 -26.55
CA GLU A 570 26.12 7.05 -26.08
C GLU A 570 24.61 6.94 -25.97
N VAL A 571 24.07 7.15 -24.78
CA VAL A 571 22.65 7.00 -24.47
C VAL A 571 22.02 8.29 -23.98
N ARG A 572 20.74 8.48 -24.29
CA ARG A 572 19.86 9.51 -23.75
C ARG A 572 18.98 8.87 -22.69
N VAL A 573 19.15 9.32 -21.46
CA VAL A 573 18.45 8.82 -20.27
C VAL A 573 17.32 9.78 -19.91
N PRO A 574 16.05 9.34 -19.90
CA PRO A 574 14.92 10.16 -19.43
C PRO A 574 14.94 10.37 -17.92
N ARG A 575 14.25 11.41 -17.46
CA ARG A 575 14.05 11.78 -16.05
C ARG A 575 13.71 10.55 -15.20
N GLY A 576 14.38 10.41 -14.07
CA GLY A 576 14.01 9.42 -13.06
C GLY A 576 14.41 7.97 -13.36
N ARG A 577 15.00 7.66 -14.53
CA ARG A 577 15.19 6.27 -14.98
C ARG A 577 16.49 5.61 -14.53
N THR A 578 17.42 6.38 -13.99
CA THR A 578 18.70 5.89 -13.48
C THR A 578 18.82 6.23 -11.99
N ILE A 579 19.57 5.43 -11.24
CA ILE A 579 19.92 5.72 -9.86
C ILE A 579 21.27 6.41 -9.84
N ASN A 580 21.34 7.55 -9.15
CA ASN A 580 22.58 8.22 -8.81
C ASN A 580 23.16 7.56 -7.56
N VAL A 581 24.13 6.67 -7.75
CA VAL A 581 24.71 5.84 -6.69
C VAL A 581 25.44 6.73 -5.69
N THR A 582 26.22 7.71 -6.14
CA THR A 582 26.96 8.62 -5.25
C THR A 582 26.01 9.38 -4.33
N SER A 583 25.00 10.04 -4.88
CA SER A 583 24.02 10.79 -4.07
C SER A 583 23.12 9.88 -3.23
N THR A 584 22.89 8.64 -3.66
CA THR A 584 22.18 7.64 -2.84
C THR A 584 23.05 7.19 -1.67
N ALA A 585 24.34 6.94 -1.88
CA ALA A 585 25.28 6.59 -0.81
C ALA A 585 25.41 7.72 0.22
N GLU A 586 25.56 8.98 -0.22
CA GLU A 586 25.57 10.15 0.67
C GLU A 586 24.29 10.28 1.50
N MET A 587 23.13 10.03 0.89
CA MET A 587 21.85 10.04 1.58
C MET A 587 21.74 8.92 2.63
N LEU A 588 22.33 7.75 2.37
CA LEU A 588 22.28 6.59 3.26
C LEU A 588 23.40 6.57 4.31
N ALA A 589 24.49 7.29 4.10
CA ALA A 589 25.64 7.39 5.02
C ALA A 589 25.28 7.65 6.50
N PRO A 590 24.30 8.53 6.85
CA PRO A 590 23.92 8.73 8.25
C PRO A 590 23.12 7.57 8.86
N LEU A 591 22.65 6.59 8.07
CA LEU A 591 21.78 5.50 8.51
C LEU A 591 22.59 4.25 8.88
N ALA A 592 23.35 4.31 9.98
CA ALA A 592 24.27 3.25 10.41
C ALA A 592 23.62 1.86 10.64
N ARG A 593 22.29 1.82 10.81
CA ARG A 593 21.50 0.58 11.00
C ARG A 593 20.93 0.01 9.70
N VAL A 594 21.25 0.59 8.54
CA VAL A 594 20.83 0.11 7.22
C VAL A 594 22.01 -0.53 6.50
N ARG A 595 21.89 -1.83 6.19
CA ARG A 595 22.86 -2.54 5.37
C ARG A 595 22.44 -2.43 3.90
N HIS A 596 23.25 -1.76 3.09
CA HIS A 596 22.97 -1.50 1.68
C HIS A 596 24.22 -1.64 0.80
N GLN A 597 24.03 -1.75 -0.51
CA GLN A 597 25.13 -1.87 -1.48
C GLN A 597 25.64 -0.53 -2.03
N ALA A 598 24.95 0.59 -1.76
CA ALA A 598 25.33 1.89 -2.33
C ALA A 598 26.79 2.29 -2.05
N GLU A 599 27.29 2.06 -0.82
CA GLU A 599 28.70 2.33 -0.48
C GLU A 599 29.68 1.45 -1.26
N ARG A 600 29.39 0.15 -1.35
CA ARG A 600 30.22 -0.79 -2.12
C ARG A 600 30.26 -0.41 -3.61
N LEU A 601 29.12 0.01 -4.17
CA LEU A 601 29.04 0.49 -5.55
C LEU A 601 29.82 1.79 -5.73
N ARG A 602 29.71 2.74 -4.79
CA ARG A 602 30.47 3.99 -4.78
C ARG A 602 31.98 3.73 -4.71
N ALA A 603 32.42 2.85 -3.82
CA ALA A 603 33.82 2.44 -3.70
C ALA A 603 34.35 1.75 -4.97
N ALA A 604 33.49 1.04 -5.71
CA ALA A 604 33.79 0.49 -7.03
C ALA A 604 33.77 1.53 -8.18
N GLY A 605 33.62 2.83 -7.85
CA GLY A 605 33.55 3.93 -8.81
C GLY A 605 32.28 3.96 -9.65
N VAL A 606 31.21 3.28 -9.24
CA VAL A 606 29.92 3.28 -9.95
C VAL A 606 29.17 4.56 -9.59
N GLU A 607 29.03 5.48 -10.54
CA GLU A 607 28.28 6.73 -10.34
C GLU A 607 26.79 6.60 -10.62
N LEU A 608 26.45 5.88 -11.69
CA LEU A 608 25.09 5.75 -12.21
C LEU A 608 24.79 4.29 -12.53
N ILE A 609 23.57 3.85 -12.20
CA ILE A 609 23.07 2.54 -12.62
C ILE A 609 21.66 2.66 -13.20
N VAL A 610 21.42 1.96 -14.29
CA VAL A 610 20.08 1.78 -14.85
C VAL A 610 19.66 0.34 -14.58
N GLY A 611 18.49 0.15 -13.97
CA GLY A 611 17.91 -1.17 -13.77
C GLY A 611 17.38 -1.74 -15.08
N SER A 612 17.32 -3.07 -15.20
CA SER A 612 16.84 -3.74 -16.41
C SER A 612 15.42 -3.35 -16.83
N ARG A 613 14.58 -3.05 -15.84
CA ARG A 613 13.25 -2.40 -15.98
C ARG A 613 13.29 -0.99 -16.60
N SER A 614 14.41 -0.49 -17.07
CA SER A 614 14.50 0.82 -17.71
C SER A 614 15.32 0.81 -18.99
N TYR A 615 15.80 -0.35 -19.43
CA TYR A 615 16.60 -0.45 -20.65
C TYR A 615 15.85 0.04 -21.89
N GLU A 616 14.57 -0.32 -22.04
CA GLU A 616 13.76 0.10 -23.21
C GLU A 616 13.53 1.62 -23.27
N ARG A 617 13.55 2.28 -22.13
CA ARG A 617 13.40 3.74 -22.05
C ARG A 617 14.71 4.50 -22.26
N VAL A 618 15.85 3.81 -22.19
CA VAL A 618 17.16 4.42 -22.45
C VAL A 618 17.46 4.33 -23.94
N GLN A 619 17.56 5.49 -24.58
CA GLN A 619 17.67 5.59 -26.03
C GLN A 619 19.14 5.69 -26.44
N VAL A 620 19.67 4.69 -27.13
CA VAL A 620 21.00 4.77 -27.75
C VAL A 620 20.96 5.75 -28.90
N ARG A 621 21.93 6.66 -28.93
CA ARG A 621 22.10 7.68 -29.96
C ARG A 621 23.24 7.35 -30.91
N ARG A 622 24.32 6.78 -30.38
CA ARG A 622 25.54 6.44 -31.13
C ARG A 622 26.21 5.22 -30.51
N ALA A 623 26.85 4.40 -31.34
CA ALA A 623 27.71 3.31 -30.90
C ALA A 623 29.16 3.56 -31.33
N TYR A 624 30.09 3.09 -30.50
CA TYR A 624 31.52 3.22 -30.68
C TYR A 624 32.21 1.89 -30.38
N ARG A 625 33.23 1.56 -31.16
CA ARG A 625 34.10 0.40 -30.97
C ARG A 625 35.49 0.88 -30.57
N ALA A 626 36.14 0.16 -29.67
CA ALA A 626 37.52 0.43 -29.32
C ALA A 626 38.45 -0.05 -30.46
N GLN A 627 39.29 0.85 -30.97
CA GLN A 627 40.36 0.59 -31.95
C GLN A 627 41.56 1.46 -31.61
N GLU A 628 42.78 0.90 -31.59
CA GLU A 628 44.02 1.65 -31.34
C GLU A 628 43.96 2.51 -30.06
N ASN A 629 43.37 1.99 -28.98
CA ASN A 629 43.13 2.73 -27.73
C ASN A 629 42.24 3.99 -27.84
N ALA A 630 41.47 4.12 -28.92
CA ALA A 630 40.49 5.19 -29.13
C ALA A 630 39.08 4.65 -29.40
N TRP A 631 38.06 5.45 -29.11
CA TRP A 631 36.69 5.15 -29.50
C TRP A 631 36.46 5.59 -30.95
N ARG A 632 36.29 4.63 -31.86
CA ARG A 632 35.90 4.88 -33.24
C ARG A 632 34.40 4.70 -33.38
N ARG A 633 33.72 5.71 -33.94
CA ARG A 633 32.27 5.67 -34.14
C ARG A 633 31.92 4.60 -35.16
N MET A 634 30.90 3.79 -34.87
CA MET A 634 30.36 2.83 -35.82
C MET A 634 29.41 3.57 -36.79
N PRO A 635 29.68 3.56 -38.11
CA PRO A 635 28.76 4.14 -39.08
C PRO A 635 27.45 3.35 -39.12
N GLY A 636 26.35 4.01 -39.49
CA GLY A 636 25.04 3.36 -39.69
C GLY A 636 24.31 2.89 -38.42
N THR A 637 24.76 3.27 -37.21
CA THR A 637 24.00 2.96 -35.99
C THR A 637 22.74 3.82 -35.92
N GLU A 638 21.58 3.20 -36.14
CA GLU A 638 20.27 3.82 -35.90
C GLU A 638 20.04 4.09 -34.41
N ALA A 639 19.38 5.20 -34.11
CA ALA A 639 18.97 5.50 -32.74
C ALA A 639 17.76 4.66 -32.34
N GLY A 640 17.70 4.24 -31.08
CA GLY A 640 16.58 3.44 -30.58
C GLY A 640 16.78 2.91 -29.16
N PRO A 641 15.86 2.08 -28.66
CA PRO A 641 15.97 1.47 -27.35
C PRO A 641 17.27 0.68 -27.16
N LEU A 642 17.83 0.71 -25.94
CA LEU A 642 19.12 0.10 -25.64
C LEU A 642 19.21 -1.40 -26.03
N PRO A 643 18.22 -2.26 -25.73
CA PRO A 643 18.28 -3.67 -26.12
C PRO A 643 18.22 -3.86 -27.64
N ALA A 644 17.38 -3.08 -28.33
CA ALA A 644 17.19 -3.16 -29.77
C ALA A 644 18.42 -2.69 -30.57
N VAL A 645 19.10 -1.64 -30.11
CA VAL A 645 20.34 -1.20 -30.78
C VAL A 645 21.48 -2.17 -30.48
N LEU A 646 21.57 -2.68 -29.24
CA LEU A 646 22.63 -3.61 -28.86
C LEU A 646 22.64 -4.87 -29.71
N SER A 647 21.47 -5.47 -29.96
CA SER A 647 21.35 -6.69 -30.76
C SER A 647 21.79 -6.52 -32.22
N ARG A 648 21.77 -5.29 -32.74
CA ARG A 648 22.21 -4.97 -34.11
C ARG A 648 23.71 -4.69 -34.21
N VAL A 649 24.30 -4.10 -33.16
CA VAL A 649 25.71 -3.68 -33.17
C VAL A 649 26.68 -4.76 -32.66
N GLN A 650 26.19 -5.77 -31.94
CA GLN A 650 26.96 -6.95 -31.57
C GLN A 650 26.86 -8.01 -32.67
N PRO A 651 27.99 -8.54 -33.17
CA PRO A 651 27.95 -9.67 -34.08
C PRO A 651 27.36 -10.90 -33.36
N PRO A 652 26.66 -11.79 -34.09
CA PRO A 652 26.20 -13.05 -33.53
C PRO A 652 27.39 -13.85 -33.00
N VAL A 653 27.19 -14.57 -31.90
CA VAL A 653 28.20 -15.51 -31.41
C VAL A 653 28.27 -16.64 -32.44
N PRO A 654 29.44 -16.96 -33.01
CA PRO A 654 29.57 -18.16 -33.82
C PRO A 654 29.19 -19.36 -32.94
N THR A 655 28.10 -20.02 -33.31
CA THR A 655 27.57 -21.22 -32.65
C THR A 655 28.54 -22.39 -32.75
#